data_AF-A0A1B9DGS6-F1
#
_entry.id   AF-A0A1B9DGS6-F1
#
_cell.length_a   1.000
_cell.length_b   1.000
_cell.length_c   1.000
_cell.angle_alpha   90.00
_cell.angle_beta   90.00
_cell.angle_gamma   90.00
#
_symmetry.space_group_name_H-M   'P 1'
#
loop_
_entity.id
_entity.type
_entity.pdbx_description
1 polymer ?
#
loop_
_entity_poly.entity_id
_entity_poly.type
_entity_poly.pdbx_seq_one_letter_code
_entity_poly.pdbx_strand_id
1 'polypeptide(L)'
;MSRIYTIVAILFFLYLLNSCNSSKENEETISIGFSQIINNDLWRKSMDHAMEVEASLHPNVKLTIYNADRKVKQQIQDIEKMIEQNMDVIIVAPYESDSIIPVIEKANRKGIPLIIVDRKVNTLNYSAFLGADNVEVGKIAGKQIVSLSKGHATVVEIRGESITTPGLERSKGFKQILDKFPGIHKISVDADDFNSPQSKFVKILDSLPNIDYVFAFNDFIAYNAWGISKKKKPNNKIKFIGVDGLNGPNGGLELVKEGVLAGTILYPTGGAEAIKLALKIKNKEIVPKLNKLNTTLIDTLNAEIMSSQFDKISLQQSDIENQQHFIKEQLEKYSSQSNLLKALIILSLIIFLFAVHSIYSRIIISRKKKELEITNAKIISQRNEIEKFAEEIKRINEVRLNFFTGLSHEFKTPLTLIMSSTESLIENDKIKETKLIEEVKLIYKNSNRLLRLINQLLDFRKVEEQKFTLRASKIKIYDFTNDVMSNFKGEAIRRNIDFQLSCKNKNLELFIDRSLMDKVYFNLLSNAFKFTPDNGKINISIAENQDNTVNISFKDSGIGIPDKELSNVFKPFFRASNNNKNSSGIGLHLSKEFVLLHHGTIDLKSKQGTEFVITLMKGNDHLDASEIVENVENKNIAQNIITDSLELESDFKDFNLVTDSEKHSVLLIEDNNDLVFFLQAKLSNEYMMYTSDGSDAIEKALEIVPDIIICDINLVDKDGYEISKVLKKDLRTSHIPIIILTAQSNKESMLKGLQSGVDQYLTKPFSLSILKQSISSLLFNREKLRYYYTNNIYRVEPESRFGNQEQLFITKMNNIIKMNIEDPKFSVEDLADKLSVSRVQLYRKVKAIIGINISDHINNVKLEKAAELLKSNKMNISEIAYSLGFSSPNYFSTAFKNKFGISPKEFKSSL
;
A
#
# COMPACT_ATOMS: atom_id res chain seq x y z
N MET A 1 -12.60 8.52 26.59
CA MET A 1 -12.94 7.93 27.91
C MET A 1 -12.34 6.54 28.14
N SER A 2 -12.37 5.59 27.19
CA SER A 2 -11.88 4.21 27.41
C SER A 2 -10.42 4.08 27.89
N ARG A 3 -9.47 4.87 27.35
CA ARG A 3 -8.05 4.82 27.78
C ARG A 3 -7.80 5.27 29.22
N ILE A 4 -8.61 6.20 29.74
CA ILE A 4 -8.44 6.74 31.10
C ILE A 4 -8.84 5.68 32.12
N TYR A 5 -9.93 4.95 31.89
CA TYR A 5 -10.34 3.85 32.76
C TYR A 5 -9.33 2.71 32.81
N THR A 6 -8.65 2.41 31.69
CA THR A 6 -7.60 1.37 31.67
C THR A 6 -6.38 1.80 32.48
N ILE A 7 -5.96 3.07 32.36
CA ILE A 7 -4.82 3.62 33.10
C ILE A 7 -5.12 3.71 34.60
N VAL A 8 -6.33 4.14 34.96
CA VAL A 8 -6.78 4.21 36.36
C VAL A 8 -6.88 2.83 36.99
N ALA A 9 -7.37 1.82 36.26
CA ALA A 9 -7.40 0.45 36.75
C ALA A 9 -5.99 -0.13 36.97
N ILE A 10 -5.05 0.15 36.07
CA ILE A 10 -3.64 -0.27 36.20
C ILE A 10 -2.97 0.42 37.40
N LEU A 11 -3.21 1.72 37.60
CA LEU A 11 -2.68 2.48 38.74
C LEU A 11 -3.26 2.00 40.07
N PHE A 12 -4.57 1.73 40.12
CA PHE A 12 -5.23 1.20 41.32
C PHE A 12 -4.72 -0.20 41.67
N PHE A 13 -4.42 -1.02 40.66
CA PHE A 13 -3.85 -2.36 40.84
C PHE A 13 -2.38 -2.34 41.28
N LEU A 14 -1.57 -1.42 40.76
CA LEU A 14 -0.20 -1.14 41.24
C LEU A 14 -0.20 -0.64 42.69
N TYR A 15 -1.22 0.13 43.08
CA TYR A 15 -1.38 0.61 44.46
C TYR A 15 -1.72 -0.53 45.43
N LEU A 16 -2.58 -1.48 45.02
CA LEU A 16 -2.89 -2.68 45.78
C LEU A 16 -1.68 -3.62 45.93
N LEU A 17 -0.80 -3.70 44.92
CA LEU A 17 0.44 -4.50 44.99
C LEU A 17 1.47 -3.91 45.97
N ASN A 18 1.52 -2.58 46.14
CA ASN A 18 2.39 -1.93 47.12
C ASN A 18 1.81 -1.92 48.56
N SER A 19 0.52 -2.20 48.73
CA SER A 19 -0.14 -2.20 50.05
C SER A 19 0.15 -3.45 50.89
N CYS A 20 0.91 -4.42 50.38
CA CYS A 20 1.30 -5.64 51.09
C CYS A 20 2.78 -5.68 51.48
N ASN A 21 3.39 -4.53 51.79
CA ASN A 21 4.59 -4.52 52.62
C ASN A 21 4.14 -4.49 54.09
N SER A 22 3.89 -5.69 54.63
CA SER A 22 3.67 -5.88 56.06
C SER A 22 4.86 -5.30 56.82
N SER A 23 4.56 -4.36 57.70
CA SER A 23 5.40 -3.87 58.80
C SER A 23 6.30 -4.96 59.37
N LYS A 24 7.58 -4.96 58.99
CA LYS A 24 8.63 -5.49 59.86
C LYS A 24 8.77 -4.45 60.97
N GLU A 25 8.23 -4.75 62.14
CA GLU A 25 8.65 -4.08 63.36
C GLU A 25 10.18 -4.23 63.43
N ASN A 26 10.89 -3.11 63.38
CA ASN A 26 12.33 -3.06 63.65
C ASN A 26 12.51 -3.39 65.13
N GLU A 27 12.67 -4.67 65.48
CA GLU A 27 13.25 -5.03 66.78
C GLU A 27 14.67 -4.46 66.82
N GLU A 28 14.90 -3.47 67.67
CA GLU A 28 16.21 -2.86 67.86
C GLU A 28 17.23 -3.94 68.25
N THR A 29 18.33 -4.02 67.50
CA THR A 29 19.42 -4.96 67.78
C THR A 29 20.15 -4.55 69.06
N ILE A 30 20.20 -5.44 70.05
CA ILE A 30 20.89 -5.29 71.33
C ILE A 30 22.35 -5.73 71.16
N SER A 31 23.28 -4.81 71.32
CA SER A 31 24.72 -5.03 71.22
C SER A 31 25.36 -5.30 72.58
N ILE A 32 25.96 -6.49 72.76
CA ILE A 32 26.63 -6.89 73.99
C ILE A 32 28.11 -7.07 73.69
N GLY A 33 28.97 -6.32 74.39
CA GLY A 33 30.42 -6.47 74.32
C GLY A 33 30.95 -7.27 75.51
N PHE A 34 31.86 -8.21 75.27
CA PHE A 34 32.53 -8.96 76.34
C PHE A 34 34.05 -8.84 76.24
N SER A 35 34.71 -8.35 77.28
CA SER A 35 36.19 -8.33 77.38
C SER A 35 36.67 -9.49 78.26
N GLN A 36 37.29 -10.49 77.60
CA GLN A 36 37.85 -11.69 78.20
C GLN A 36 39.37 -11.56 78.41
N ILE A 37 39.91 -12.30 79.38
CA ILE A 37 41.34 -12.25 79.75
C ILE A 37 42.24 -12.99 78.76
N ILE A 38 41.81 -14.19 78.36
CA ILE A 38 42.55 -15.12 77.51
C ILE A 38 41.58 -16.10 76.87
N ASN A 39 41.89 -16.62 75.69
CA ASN A 39 41.05 -17.57 74.95
C ASN A 39 41.67 -18.97 74.79
N ASN A 40 42.86 -19.23 75.35
CA ASN A 40 43.56 -20.50 75.20
C ASN A 40 43.33 -21.47 76.37
N ASP A 41 42.64 -21.02 77.43
CA ASP A 41 42.28 -21.84 78.59
C ASP A 41 40.90 -22.49 78.39
N LEU A 42 40.75 -23.74 78.84
CA LEU A 42 39.53 -24.56 78.66
C LEU A 42 38.30 -23.96 79.34
N TRP A 43 38.46 -23.37 80.53
CA TRP A 43 37.40 -22.74 81.29
C TRP A 43 36.87 -21.49 80.58
N ARG A 44 37.77 -20.66 80.04
CA ARG A 44 37.44 -19.45 79.28
C ARG A 44 36.77 -19.78 77.97
N LYS A 45 37.28 -20.77 77.23
CA LYS A 45 36.61 -21.27 76.01
C LYS A 45 35.20 -21.77 76.30
N SER A 46 35.01 -22.49 77.40
CA SER A 46 33.69 -22.97 77.81
C SER A 46 32.75 -21.81 78.18
N MET A 47 33.26 -20.75 78.82
CA MET A 47 32.52 -19.51 79.08
C MET A 47 32.09 -18.81 77.79
N ASP A 48 33.04 -18.59 76.87
CA ASP A 48 32.82 -17.90 75.60
C ASP A 48 31.78 -18.65 74.76
N HIS A 49 31.93 -19.98 74.64
CA HIS A 49 30.99 -20.82 73.91
C HIS A 49 29.58 -20.80 74.54
N ALA A 50 29.47 -20.86 75.87
CA ALA A 50 28.18 -20.75 76.55
C ALA A 50 27.50 -19.38 76.33
N MET A 51 28.28 -18.30 76.21
CA MET A 51 27.74 -16.99 75.85
C MET A 51 27.25 -16.94 74.41
N GLU A 52 28.00 -17.52 73.47
CA GLU A 52 27.63 -17.58 72.04
C GLU A 52 26.34 -18.38 71.84
N VAL A 53 26.23 -19.55 72.47
CA VAL A 53 25.02 -20.38 72.42
C VAL A 53 23.83 -19.62 73.00
N GLU A 54 23.95 -19.00 74.17
CA GLU A 54 22.83 -18.23 74.74
C GLU A 54 22.48 -17.01 73.87
N ALA A 55 23.46 -16.26 73.36
CA ALA A 55 23.19 -15.12 72.49
C ALA A 55 22.47 -15.53 71.21
N SER A 56 22.79 -16.69 70.64
CA SER A 56 22.14 -17.21 69.44
C SER A 56 20.63 -17.49 69.64
N LEU A 57 20.20 -17.77 70.87
CA LEU A 57 18.78 -17.98 71.20
C LEU A 57 17.94 -16.70 71.11
N HIS A 58 18.58 -15.52 71.05
CA HIS A 58 17.92 -14.22 71.01
C HIS A 58 18.23 -13.52 69.68
N PRO A 59 17.30 -13.52 68.70
CA PRO A 59 17.56 -13.06 67.33
C PRO A 59 18.00 -11.59 67.22
N ASN A 60 17.63 -10.77 68.20
CA ASN A 60 17.97 -9.36 68.28
C ASN A 60 19.30 -9.10 69.02
N VAL A 61 20.01 -10.11 69.53
CA VAL A 61 21.27 -9.94 70.27
C VAL A 61 22.47 -10.10 69.37
N LYS A 62 23.43 -9.18 69.50
CA LYS A 62 24.74 -9.25 68.86
C LYS A 62 25.83 -9.24 69.93
N LEU A 63 26.40 -10.41 70.20
CA LEU A 63 27.55 -10.57 71.08
C LEU A 63 28.87 -10.31 70.33
N THR A 64 29.78 -9.54 70.93
CA THR A 64 31.15 -9.37 70.44
C THR A 64 32.15 -9.66 71.55
N ILE A 65 32.96 -10.70 71.40
CA ILE A 65 33.97 -11.10 72.38
C ILE A 65 35.34 -10.53 71.99
N TYR A 66 36.00 -9.87 72.93
CA TYR A 66 37.34 -9.31 72.84
C TYR A 66 38.28 -10.07 73.77
N ASN A 67 39.55 -10.23 73.37
CA ASN A 67 40.54 -10.99 74.12
C ASN A 67 41.75 -10.11 74.47
N ALA A 68 41.99 -9.94 75.76
CA ALA A 68 43.06 -9.11 76.28
C ALA A 68 44.45 -9.78 76.28
N ASP A 69 44.55 -11.09 76.02
CA ASP A 69 45.82 -11.85 75.99
C ASP A 69 46.70 -11.58 77.23
N ARG A 70 46.09 -11.56 78.43
CA ARG A 70 46.71 -11.22 79.72
C ARG A 70 47.44 -9.86 79.77
N LYS A 71 47.05 -8.90 78.93
CA LYS A 71 47.61 -7.54 78.91
C LYS A 71 46.58 -6.54 79.40
N VAL A 72 46.84 -5.93 80.56
CA VAL A 72 46.00 -4.86 81.14
C VAL A 72 45.72 -3.74 80.13
N LYS A 73 46.75 -3.30 79.40
CA LYS A 73 46.60 -2.24 78.37
C LYS A 73 45.62 -2.63 77.26
N GLN A 74 45.65 -3.90 76.83
CA GLN A 74 44.72 -4.40 75.81
C GLN A 74 43.30 -4.46 76.37
N GLN A 75 43.12 -4.96 77.59
CA GLN A 75 41.80 -5.00 78.24
C GLN A 75 41.17 -3.61 78.38
N ILE A 76 41.97 -2.60 78.73
CA ILE A 76 41.52 -1.20 78.76
C ILE A 76 41.05 -0.75 77.36
N GLN A 77 41.85 -1.01 76.32
CA GLN A 77 41.50 -0.65 74.94
C GLN A 77 40.23 -1.35 74.45
N ASP A 78 40.04 -2.63 74.79
CA ASP A 78 38.85 -3.39 74.44
C ASP A 78 37.60 -2.73 75.03
N ILE A 79 37.64 -2.39 76.33
CA ILE A 79 36.52 -1.74 77.02
C ILE A 79 36.28 -0.33 76.45
N GLU A 80 37.33 0.45 76.20
CA GLU A 80 37.21 1.78 75.59
C GLU A 80 36.54 1.73 74.21
N LYS A 81 36.92 0.75 73.38
CA LYS A 81 36.30 0.53 72.07
C LYS A 81 34.82 0.22 72.18
N MET A 82 34.40 -0.59 73.17
CA MET A 82 32.98 -0.87 73.42
C MET A 82 32.21 0.38 73.87
N ILE A 83 32.85 1.24 74.68
CA ILE A 83 32.29 2.54 75.12
C ILE A 83 32.17 3.54 73.96
N GLU A 84 33.10 3.50 72.99
CA GLU A 84 33.06 4.33 71.78
C GLU A 84 31.99 3.85 70.80
N GLN A 85 31.79 2.54 70.71
CA GLN A 85 30.74 1.91 69.91
C GLN A 85 29.33 2.05 70.50
N ASN A 86 29.19 2.68 71.68
CA ASN A 86 27.93 2.80 72.43
C ASN A 86 27.20 1.45 72.57
N MET A 87 27.94 0.40 72.93
CA MET A 87 27.33 -0.91 73.17
C MET A 87 26.29 -0.86 74.30
N ASP A 88 25.22 -1.63 74.15
CA ASP A 88 24.08 -1.62 75.05
C ASP A 88 24.40 -2.17 76.44
N VAL A 89 25.27 -3.17 76.52
CA VAL A 89 25.80 -3.72 77.78
C VAL A 89 27.25 -4.16 77.57
N ILE A 90 28.12 -3.87 78.53
CA ILE A 90 29.51 -4.34 78.54
C ILE A 90 29.69 -5.37 79.65
N ILE A 91 30.29 -6.51 79.32
CA ILE A 91 30.68 -7.57 80.25
C ILE A 91 32.20 -7.58 80.32
N VAL A 92 32.77 -7.70 81.51
CA VAL A 92 34.23 -7.70 81.71
C VAL A 92 34.62 -8.79 82.69
N ALA A 93 35.60 -9.61 82.29
CA ALA A 93 36.34 -10.49 83.19
C ALA A 93 37.68 -9.82 83.56
N PRO A 94 37.81 -9.16 84.73
CA PRO A 94 38.99 -8.36 85.05
C PRO A 94 40.27 -9.18 85.13
N TYR A 95 41.35 -8.81 84.42
CA TYR A 95 42.64 -9.46 84.62
C TYR A 95 43.22 -9.10 86.01
N GLU A 96 43.32 -7.80 86.29
CA GLU A 96 43.73 -7.22 87.59
C GLU A 96 42.61 -6.33 88.16
N SER A 97 42.42 -6.34 89.48
CA SER A 97 41.26 -5.69 90.13
C SER A 97 41.24 -4.17 90.03
N ASP A 98 42.40 -3.52 90.07
CA ASP A 98 42.50 -2.07 90.26
C ASP A 98 42.78 -1.34 88.93
N SER A 99 43.48 -2.00 88.02
CA SER A 99 44.01 -1.40 86.79
C SER A 99 42.92 -0.99 85.78
N ILE A 100 41.73 -1.60 85.84
CA ILE A 100 40.62 -1.31 84.91
C ILE A 100 39.54 -0.37 85.49
N ILE A 101 39.65 0.02 86.77
CA ILE A 101 38.67 0.87 87.46
C ILE A 101 38.39 2.18 86.69
N PRO A 102 39.39 2.92 86.16
CA PRO A 102 39.13 4.19 85.45
C PRO A 102 38.20 4.02 84.24
N VAL A 103 38.29 2.88 83.54
CA VAL A 103 37.48 2.61 82.34
C VAL A 103 36.07 2.14 82.73
N ILE A 104 35.94 1.42 83.85
CA ILE A 104 34.64 1.07 84.43
C ILE A 104 33.87 2.35 84.80
N GLU A 105 34.52 3.31 85.46
CA GLU A 105 33.91 4.59 85.79
C GLU A 105 33.53 5.40 84.55
N LYS A 106 34.35 5.34 83.49
CA LYS A 106 34.08 5.98 82.19
C LYS A 106 32.82 5.40 81.54
N ALA A 107 32.64 4.08 81.55
CA ALA A 107 31.41 3.43 81.06
C ALA A 107 30.18 3.89 81.86
N ASN A 108 30.28 3.90 83.20
CA ASN A 108 29.20 4.29 84.08
C ASN A 108 28.79 5.76 83.90
N ARG A 109 29.74 6.68 83.71
CA ARG A 109 29.46 8.11 83.41
C ARG A 109 28.75 8.31 82.07
N LYS A 110 28.97 7.41 81.09
CA LYS A 110 28.23 7.38 79.82
C LYS A 110 26.87 6.68 79.93
N GLY A 111 26.51 6.12 81.08
CA GLY A 111 25.26 5.39 81.28
C GLY A 111 25.24 4.00 80.64
N ILE A 112 26.40 3.45 80.26
CA ILE A 112 26.50 2.09 79.70
C ILE A 112 26.57 1.09 80.87
N PRO A 113 25.60 0.17 80.99
CA PRO A 113 25.62 -0.84 82.03
C PRO A 113 26.82 -1.78 81.89
N LEU A 114 27.49 -2.07 83.00
CA LEU A 114 28.69 -2.89 83.03
C LEU A 114 28.56 -4.06 84.00
N ILE A 115 28.75 -5.29 83.51
CA ILE A 115 28.71 -6.51 84.30
C ILE A 115 30.13 -7.00 84.53
N ILE A 116 30.49 -7.23 85.78
CA ILE A 116 31.75 -7.86 86.15
C ILE A 116 31.52 -9.36 86.32
N VAL A 117 32.31 -10.19 85.67
CA VAL A 117 32.19 -11.65 85.74
C VAL A 117 33.45 -12.29 86.32
N ASP A 118 33.26 -13.36 87.09
CA ASP A 118 34.30 -14.23 87.68
C ASP A 118 35.25 -13.55 88.70
N ARG A 119 36.02 -12.54 88.29
CA ARG A 119 36.97 -11.81 89.15
C ARG A 119 36.39 -10.48 89.61
N LYS A 120 36.65 -10.12 90.87
CA LYS A 120 36.14 -8.86 91.48
C LYS A 120 37.08 -7.68 91.23
N VAL A 121 36.50 -6.49 91.22
CA VAL A 121 37.18 -5.18 91.22
C VAL A 121 36.90 -4.43 92.53
N ASN A 122 37.82 -3.55 92.94
CA ASN A 122 37.72 -2.78 94.19
C ASN A 122 36.91 -1.47 94.02
N THR A 123 35.78 -1.54 93.32
CA THR A 123 34.83 -0.43 93.16
C THR A 123 33.41 -0.95 93.17
N LEU A 124 32.42 -0.13 93.55
CA LEU A 124 31.00 -0.46 93.43
C LEU A 124 30.35 0.11 92.16
N ASN A 125 31.13 0.82 91.33
CA ASN A 125 30.68 1.57 90.14
C ASN A 125 30.48 0.69 88.89
N TYR A 126 29.89 -0.49 89.05
CA TYR A 126 29.44 -1.39 87.96
C TYR A 126 27.94 -1.71 88.13
N SER A 127 27.26 -2.31 87.16
CA SER A 127 25.83 -2.62 87.25
C SER A 127 25.56 -3.89 88.07
N ALA A 128 26.24 -4.99 87.76
CA ALA A 128 26.10 -6.25 88.47
C ALA A 128 27.42 -7.05 88.47
N PHE A 129 27.61 -7.90 89.48
CA PHE A 129 28.66 -8.91 89.53
C PHE A 129 28.03 -10.30 89.36
N LEU A 130 28.68 -11.18 88.60
CA LEU A 130 28.30 -12.57 88.42
C LEU A 130 29.51 -13.49 88.64
N GLY A 131 29.43 -14.42 89.57
CA GLY A 131 30.50 -15.38 89.82
C GLY A 131 30.22 -16.28 91.01
N ALA A 132 30.98 -17.36 91.16
CA ALA A 132 30.88 -18.22 92.33
C ALA A 132 31.65 -17.65 93.53
N ASP A 133 31.27 -18.08 94.73
CA ASP A 133 31.89 -17.63 95.98
C ASP A 133 33.22 -18.35 96.21
N ASN A 134 34.34 -17.71 95.83
CA ASN A 134 35.67 -18.27 95.96
C ASN A 134 36.07 -18.57 97.43
N VAL A 135 35.49 -17.89 98.41
CA VAL A 135 35.69 -18.23 99.83
C VAL A 135 34.99 -19.55 100.15
N GLU A 136 33.78 -19.78 99.63
CA GLU A 136 33.09 -21.05 99.84
C GLU A 136 33.80 -22.21 99.12
N VAL A 137 34.36 -21.99 97.92
CA VAL A 137 35.21 -22.98 97.23
C VAL A 137 36.35 -23.46 98.14
N GLY A 138 37.08 -22.52 98.74
CA GLY A 138 38.15 -22.84 99.69
C GLY A 138 37.63 -23.59 100.93
N LYS A 139 36.47 -23.18 101.46
CA LYS A 139 35.85 -23.87 102.60
C LYS A 139 35.43 -25.30 102.25
N ILE A 140 34.89 -25.54 101.06
CA ILE A 140 34.50 -26.89 100.60
C ILE A 140 35.73 -27.79 100.52
N ALA A 141 36.83 -27.31 99.91
CA ALA A 141 38.09 -28.04 99.87
C ALA A 141 38.60 -28.38 101.28
N GLY A 142 38.59 -27.41 102.20
CA GLY A 142 39.01 -27.60 103.58
C GLY A 142 38.12 -28.61 104.33
N LYS A 143 36.79 -28.49 104.20
CA LYS A 143 35.81 -29.41 104.82
C LYS A 143 36.03 -30.84 104.33
N GLN A 144 36.30 -31.02 103.03
CA GLN A 144 36.54 -32.34 102.45
C GLN A 144 37.82 -32.98 103.01
N ILE A 145 38.93 -32.23 103.06
CA ILE A 145 40.19 -32.74 103.62
C ILE A 145 40.04 -33.09 105.09
N VAL A 146 39.41 -32.22 105.89
CA VAL A 146 39.14 -32.49 107.31
C VAL A 146 38.33 -33.76 107.49
N SER A 147 37.26 -33.92 106.70
CA SER A 147 36.36 -35.08 106.75
C SER A 147 37.12 -36.38 106.43
N LEU A 148 37.86 -36.41 105.31
CA LEU A 148 38.59 -37.60 104.86
C LEU A 148 39.80 -37.95 105.73
N SER A 149 40.42 -36.96 106.37
CA SER A 149 41.58 -37.15 107.25
C SER A 149 41.23 -37.36 108.73
N LYS A 150 39.94 -37.26 109.09
CA LYS A 150 39.48 -37.23 110.50
C LYS A 150 40.23 -36.17 111.32
N GLY A 151 40.50 -35.02 110.69
CA GLY A 151 41.17 -33.87 111.31
C GLY A 151 42.69 -33.98 111.49
N HIS A 152 43.36 -34.98 110.90
CA HIS A 152 44.81 -35.18 111.02
C HIS A 152 45.48 -35.44 109.66
N ALA A 153 46.22 -34.46 109.12
CA ALA A 153 46.90 -34.58 107.83
C ALA A 153 47.98 -33.51 107.62
N THR A 154 49.00 -33.82 106.82
CA THR A 154 49.90 -32.83 106.21
C THR A 154 49.35 -32.41 104.86
N VAL A 155 49.06 -31.12 104.70
CA VAL A 155 48.35 -30.58 103.54
C VAL A 155 49.18 -29.49 102.87
N VAL A 156 49.40 -29.62 101.57
CA VAL A 156 50.05 -28.58 100.77
C VAL A 156 49.01 -27.82 99.95
N GLU A 157 49.00 -26.50 100.10
CA GLU A 157 48.17 -25.59 99.32
C GLU A 157 49.02 -24.95 98.22
N ILE A 158 48.62 -25.13 96.96
CA ILE A 158 49.23 -24.45 95.79
C ILE A 158 48.30 -23.32 95.36
N ARG A 159 48.66 -22.09 95.71
CA ARG A 159 47.90 -20.87 95.44
C ARG A 159 48.09 -20.41 93.99
N GLY A 160 47.08 -19.73 93.46
CA GLY A 160 47.19 -19.02 92.18
C GLY A 160 48.00 -17.72 92.33
N GLU A 161 48.00 -16.90 91.29
CA GLU A 161 48.63 -15.58 91.32
C GLU A 161 48.04 -14.70 92.45
N SER A 162 48.90 -14.25 93.37
CA SER A 162 48.52 -13.47 94.57
C SER A 162 47.83 -12.14 94.26
N ILE A 163 47.95 -11.64 93.03
CA ILE A 163 47.31 -10.42 92.53
C ILE A 163 45.83 -10.63 92.16
N THR A 164 45.35 -11.88 92.13
CA THR A 164 43.98 -12.20 91.71
C THR A 164 43.04 -12.42 92.90
N THR A 165 41.81 -11.92 92.79
CA THR A 165 40.79 -12.06 93.85
C THR A 165 40.41 -13.52 94.14
N PRO A 166 40.27 -14.44 93.15
CA PRO A 166 40.03 -15.85 93.44
C PRO A 166 41.17 -16.52 94.23
N GLY A 167 42.43 -16.18 93.94
CA GLY A 167 43.59 -16.76 94.64
C GLY A 167 43.58 -16.45 96.14
N LEU A 168 43.31 -15.18 96.48
CA LEU A 168 43.19 -14.72 97.85
C LEU A 168 41.97 -15.33 98.57
N GLU A 169 40.80 -15.31 97.92
CA GLU A 169 39.53 -15.75 98.52
C GLU A 169 39.49 -17.26 98.78
N ARG A 170 39.96 -18.09 97.83
CA ARG A 170 40.08 -19.55 98.01
C ARG A 170 41.00 -19.87 99.19
N SER A 171 42.17 -19.23 99.26
CA SER A 171 43.12 -19.45 100.34
C SER A 171 42.55 -19.02 101.71
N LYS A 172 41.84 -17.90 101.75
CA LYS A 172 41.16 -17.42 102.96
C LYS A 172 40.11 -18.42 103.44
N GLY A 173 39.25 -18.90 102.56
CA GLY A 173 38.20 -19.88 102.89
C GLY A 173 38.77 -21.22 103.36
N PHE A 174 39.83 -21.68 102.70
CA PHE A 174 40.55 -22.89 103.06
C PHE A 174 41.15 -22.78 104.47
N LYS A 175 41.85 -21.68 104.74
CA LYS A 175 42.41 -21.37 106.07
C LYS A 175 41.34 -21.32 107.17
N GLN A 176 40.19 -20.70 106.91
CA GLN A 176 39.08 -20.60 107.88
C GLN A 176 38.56 -21.95 108.37
N ILE A 177 38.70 -23.01 107.56
CA ILE A 177 38.32 -24.37 107.96
C ILE A 177 39.48 -25.05 108.68
N LEU A 178 40.69 -25.02 108.11
CA LEU A 178 41.83 -25.75 108.67
C LEU A 178 42.29 -25.22 110.03
N ASP A 179 42.23 -23.91 110.27
CA ASP A 179 42.61 -23.30 111.56
C ASP A 179 41.76 -23.81 112.74
N LYS A 180 40.59 -24.41 112.47
CA LYS A 180 39.73 -25.03 113.50
C LYS A 180 40.20 -26.42 113.93
N PHE A 181 41.16 -27.02 113.22
CA PHE A 181 41.62 -28.39 113.44
C PHE A 181 43.15 -28.43 113.59
N PRO A 182 43.68 -28.39 114.83
CA PRO A 182 45.12 -28.28 115.09
C PRO A 182 45.92 -29.51 114.63
N GLY A 183 45.28 -30.66 114.40
CA GLY A 183 45.90 -31.86 113.83
C GLY A 183 46.24 -31.76 112.34
N ILE A 184 45.85 -30.68 111.67
CA ILE A 184 46.17 -30.45 110.26
C ILE A 184 47.36 -29.49 110.15
N HIS A 185 48.45 -29.98 109.57
CA HIS A 185 49.64 -29.20 109.28
C HIS A 185 49.58 -28.68 107.83
N LYS A 186 49.31 -27.38 107.68
CA LYS A 186 49.18 -26.73 106.37
C LYS A 186 50.47 -26.03 105.95
N ILE A 187 50.88 -26.23 104.71
CA ILE A 187 51.98 -25.49 104.07
C ILE A 187 51.47 -24.89 102.75
N SER A 188 51.70 -23.59 102.54
CA SER A 188 51.22 -22.89 101.34
C SER A 188 52.38 -22.46 100.45
N VAL A 189 52.25 -22.69 99.14
CA VAL A 189 53.15 -22.18 98.09
C VAL A 189 52.36 -21.52 96.98
N ASP A 190 53.01 -20.63 96.25
CA ASP A 190 52.45 -20.08 95.02
C ASP A 190 52.80 -20.99 93.84
N ALA A 191 51.85 -21.17 92.93
CA ALA A 191 52.08 -21.85 91.66
C ALA A 191 53.21 -21.17 90.88
N ASP A 192 54.06 -21.99 90.27
CA ASP A 192 55.20 -21.57 89.46
C ASP A 192 55.32 -22.44 88.20
N ASP A 193 56.42 -22.32 87.48
CA ASP A 193 56.67 -23.18 86.32
C ASP A 193 56.92 -24.62 86.79
N PHE A 194 55.87 -25.44 86.71
CA PHE A 194 55.83 -26.85 87.03
C PHE A 194 56.85 -27.69 86.23
N ASN A 195 57.51 -27.14 85.21
CA ASN A 195 58.56 -27.82 84.44
C ASN A 195 60.00 -27.53 84.93
N SER A 196 60.20 -26.68 85.94
CA SER A 196 61.53 -26.36 86.47
C SER A 196 61.89 -27.19 87.72
N PRO A 197 63.12 -27.74 87.82
CA PRO A 197 63.64 -28.34 89.06
C PRO A 197 63.66 -27.37 90.25
N GLN A 198 63.57 -26.06 89.99
CA GLN A 198 63.54 -25.01 91.00
C GLN A 198 62.14 -24.72 91.55
N SER A 199 61.09 -25.42 91.06
CA SER A 199 59.71 -25.23 91.52
C SER A 199 59.59 -25.35 93.04
N LYS A 200 58.87 -24.41 93.65
CA LYS A 200 58.57 -24.33 95.08
C LYS A 200 57.84 -25.59 95.55
N PHE A 201 56.93 -26.14 94.73
CA PHE A 201 56.23 -27.38 95.05
C PHE A 201 57.19 -28.58 95.04
N VAL A 202 58.10 -28.65 94.07
CA VAL A 202 59.13 -29.71 94.00
C VAL A 202 60.02 -29.70 95.25
N LYS A 203 60.46 -28.52 95.70
CA LYS A 203 61.27 -28.37 96.92
C LYS A 203 60.54 -28.85 98.17
N ILE A 204 59.23 -28.60 98.29
CA ILE A 204 58.40 -29.09 99.39
C ILE A 204 58.25 -30.61 99.32
N LEU A 205 58.03 -31.14 98.12
CA LEU A 205 57.91 -32.57 97.91
C LEU A 205 59.19 -33.32 98.32
N ASP A 206 60.37 -32.72 98.07
CA ASP A 206 61.66 -33.27 98.47
C ASP A 206 61.94 -33.12 99.98
N SER A 207 61.53 -32.00 100.59
CA SER A 207 61.83 -31.70 102.01
C SER A 207 60.90 -32.36 103.02
N LEU A 208 59.67 -32.71 102.63
CA LEU A 208 58.70 -33.35 103.52
C LEU A 208 58.63 -34.86 103.29
N PRO A 209 58.75 -35.70 104.34
CA PRO A 209 58.68 -37.14 104.20
C PRO A 209 57.27 -37.60 103.76
N ASN A 210 56.21 -37.06 104.38
CA ASN A 210 54.81 -37.43 104.12
C ASN A 210 53.96 -36.19 103.82
N ILE A 211 53.23 -36.24 102.70
CA ILE A 211 52.19 -35.26 102.33
C ILE A 211 50.94 -36.08 102.05
N ASP A 212 49.83 -35.77 102.71
CA ASP A 212 48.59 -36.55 102.59
C ASP A 212 47.67 -35.96 101.51
N TYR A 213 47.56 -34.63 101.46
CA TYR A 213 46.67 -33.92 100.52
C TYR A 213 47.36 -32.72 99.88
N VAL A 214 47.01 -32.46 98.62
CA VAL A 214 47.35 -31.24 97.90
C VAL A 214 46.07 -30.54 97.47
N PHE A 215 45.87 -29.30 97.91
CA PHE A 215 44.80 -28.44 97.40
C PHE A 215 45.41 -27.44 96.41
N ALA A 216 44.98 -27.54 95.15
CA ALA A 216 45.49 -26.72 94.06
C ALA A 216 44.49 -25.63 93.67
N PHE A 217 45.02 -24.49 93.22
CA PHE A 217 44.21 -23.35 92.81
C PHE A 217 43.21 -23.68 91.71
N ASN A 218 43.59 -24.51 90.73
CA ASN A 218 42.69 -25.04 89.72
C ASN A 218 43.09 -26.47 89.27
N ASP A 219 42.26 -27.10 88.45
CA ASP A 219 42.45 -28.48 87.99
C ASP A 219 43.73 -28.66 87.16
N PHE A 220 44.11 -27.66 86.36
CA PHE A 220 45.35 -27.68 85.60
C PHE A 220 46.59 -27.74 86.51
N ILE A 221 46.63 -26.91 87.55
CA ILE A 221 47.69 -26.93 88.55
C ILE A 221 47.67 -28.25 89.33
N ALA A 222 46.48 -28.76 89.68
CA ALA A 222 46.32 -30.03 90.36
C ALA A 222 46.90 -31.21 89.54
N TYR A 223 46.58 -31.25 88.25
CA TYR A 223 47.07 -32.26 87.30
C TYR A 223 48.60 -32.22 87.16
N ASN A 224 49.18 -31.04 87.00
CA ASN A 224 50.64 -30.90 86.90
C ASN A 224 51.34 -31.31 88.20
N ALA A 225 50.80 -30.91 89.36
CA ALA A 225 51.33 -31.30 90.66
C ALA A 225 51.23 -32.82 90.89
N TRP A 226 50.15 -33.46 90.45
CA TRP A 226 50.00 -34.92 90.46
C TRP A 226 51.04 -35.60 89.59
N GLY A 227 51.23 -35.13 88.35
CA GLY A 227 52.19 -35.69 87.40
C GLY A 227 53.63 -35.65 87.91
N ILE A 228 54.03 -34.54 88.53
CA ILE A 228 55.35 -34.38 89.19
C ILE A 228 55.47 -35.35 90.37
N SER A 229 54.44 -35.43 91.21
CA SER A 229 54.45 -36.27 92.41
C SER A 229 54.55 -37.75 92.07
N LYS A 230 53.83 -38.20 91.04
CA LYS A 230 53.87 -39.57 90.53
C LYS A 230 55.24 -39.95 89.95
N LYS A 231 55.92 -39.00 89.29
CA LYS A 231 57.29 -39.20 88.76
C LYS A 231 58.34 -39.27 89.88
N LYS A 232 58.26 -38.41 90.89
CA LYS A 232 59.28 -38.32 91.96
C LYS A 232 59.07 -39.30 93.12
N LYS A 233 57.83 -39.55 93.52
CA LYS A 233 57.46 -40.43 94.63
C LYS A 233 56.35 -41.41 94.18
N PRO A 234 56.65 -42.39 93.31
CA PRO A 234 55.65 -43.27 92.68
C PRO A 234 54.84 -44.12 93.68
N ASN A 235 55.38 -44.37 94.88
CA ASN A 235 54.72 -45.16 95.93
C ASN A 235 53.90 -44.31 96.92
N ASN A 236 53.87 -42.97 96.76
CA ASN A 236 53.17 -42.09 97.68
C ASN A 236 51.69 -41.94 97.32
N LYS A 237 50.80 -41.97 98.31
CA LYS A 237 49.33 -41.90 98.15
C LYS A 237 48.80 -40.48 98.36
N ILE A 238 49.46 -39.49 97.76
CA ILE A 238 49.02 -38.09 97.86
C ILE A 238 47.68 -37.94 97.13
N LYS A 239 46.68 -37.35 97.78
CA LYS A 239 45.38 -37.03 97.18
C LYS A 239 45.35 -35.57 96.71
N PHE A 240 44.94 -35.35 95.47
CA PHE A 240 44.89 -34.02 94.86
C PHE A 240 43.46 -33.52 94.78
N ILE A 241 43.22 -32.28 95.22
CA ILE A 241 41.94 -31.59 95.11
C ILE A 241 42.14 -30.35 94.25
N GLY A 242 41.44 -30.30 93.12
CA GLY A 242 41.44 -29.17 92.19
C GLY A 242 40.22 -28.26 92.32
N VAL A 243 40.13 -27.29 91.42
CA VAL A 243 38.99 -26.38 91.26
C VAL A 243 38.81 -26.13 89.77
N ASP A 244 37.56 -26.11 89.30
CA ASP A 244 37.03 -25.70 87.99
C ASP A 244 35.92 -26.70 87.64
N GLY A 245 36.22 -28.00 87.70
CA GLY A 245 35.24 -29.07 87.57
C GLY A 245 34.63 -29.19 86.17
N LEU A 246 35.37 -28.79 85.14
CA LEU A 246 34.92 -28.87 83.75
C LEU A 246 34.75 -30.32 83.29
N ASN A 247 33.70 -30.56 82.49
CA ASN A 247 33.51 -31.80 81.75
C ASN A 247 34.33 -31.78 80.44
N GLY A 248 34.83 -32.94 80.01
CA GLY A 248 35.58 -33.11 78.76
C GLY A 248 37.06 -33.48 78.95
N PRO A 249 37.81 -33.66 77.84
CA PRO A 249 39.18 -34.17 77.88
C PRO A 249 40.10 -33.30 78.72
N ASN A 250 40.79 -33.90 79.70
CA ASN A 250 41.65 -33.23 80.68
C ASN A 250 40.94 -32.22 81.62
N GLY A 251 39.60 -32.20 81.65
CA GLY A 251 38.81 -31.43 82.61
C GLY A 251 38.81 -32.06 84.00
N GLY A 252 38.62 -31.27 85.06
CA GLY A 252 38.67 -31.77 86.43
C GLY A 252 37.72 -32.91 86.73
N LEU A 253 36.53 -32.91 86.11
CA LEU A 253 35.55 -33.99 86.27
C LEU A 253 36.08 -35.33 85.72
N GLU A 254 36.70 -35.30 84.54
CA GLU A 254 37.31 -36.48 83.92
C GLU A 254 38.52 -36.95 84.73
N LEU A 255 39.35 -36.02 85.20
CA LEU A 255 40.48 -36.34 86.07
C LEU A 255 40.06 -37.00 87.40
N VAL A 256 38.86 -36.69 87.92
CA VAL A 256 38.30 -37.39 89.08
C VAL A 256 37.83 -38.80 88.70
N LYS A 257 37.17 -38.98 87.55
CA LYS A 257 36.75 -40.31 87.05
C LYS A 257 37.93 -41.24 86.80
N GLU A 258 39.02 -40.71 86.25
CA GLU A 258 40.26 -41.44 86.01
C GLU A 258 41.08 -41.71 87.28
N GLY A 259 40.64 -41.19 88.44
CA GLY A 259 41.35 -41.35 89.72
C GLY A 259 42.64 -40.53 89.83
N VAL A 260 42.85 -39.56 88.94
CA VAL A 260 43.98 -38.62 88.98
C VAL A 260 43.78 -37.60 90.11
N LEU A 261 42.57 -37.05 90.23
CA LEU A 261 42.16 -36.18 91.33
C LEU A 261 41.25 -36.93 92.30
N ALA A 262 41.44 -36.68 93.60
CA ALA A 262 40.54 -37.20 94.64
C ALA A 262 39.22 -36.41 94.71
N GLY A 263 39.23 -35.18 94.17
CA GLY A 263 38.05 -34.37 93.97
C GLY A 263 38.39 -33.06 93.25
N THR A 264 37.38 -32.38 92.74
CA THR A 264 37.48 -31.01 92.22
C THR A 264 36.27 -30.22 92.68
N ILE A 265 36.43 -28.93 92.94
CA ILE A 265 35.30 -28.06 93.26
C ILE A 265 34.80 -27.44 91.95
N LEU A 266 33.54 -27.70 91.59
CA LEU A 266 32.89 -27.10 90.42
C LEU A 266 32.86 -25.58 90.58
N TYR A 267 33.53 -24.89 89.66
CA TYR A 267 33.49 -23.44 89.55
C TYR A 267 32.85 -23.10 88.20
N PRO A 268 31.54 -22.81 88.17
CA PRO A 268 30.79 -22.65 86.92
C PRO A 268 31.27 -21.45 86.11
N THR A 269 31.26 -21.58 84.78
CA THR A 269 31.71 -20.55 83.83
C THR A 269 30.80 -19.32 83.80
N GLY A 270 29.48 -19.52 83.97
CA GLY A 270 28.49 -18.44 84.04
C GLY A 270 28.22 -17.71 82.72
N GLY A 271 28.67 -18.25 81.58
CA GLY A 271 28.54 -17.60 80.28
C GLY A 271 27.09 -17.31 79.88
N ALA A 272 26.22 -18.33 79.93
CA ALA A 272 24.80 -18.17 79.62
C ALA A 272 24.09 -17.22 80.61
N GLU A 273 24.38 -17.31 81.91
CA GLU A 273 23.84 -16.44 82.93
C GLU A 273 24.28 -14.97 82.72
N ALA A 274 25.48 -14.74 82.20
CA ALA A 274 25.98 -13.39 81.90
C ALA A 274 25.17 -12.73 80.77
N ILE A 275 24.84 -13.48 79.71
CA ILE A 275 23.99 -12.98 78.61
C ILE A 275 22.55 -12.73 79.11
N LYS A 276 21.97 -13.66 79.89
CA LYS A 276 20.65 -13.45 80.50
C LYS A 276 20.63 -12.22 81.40
N LEU A 277 21.67 -12.02 82.20
CA LEU A 277 21.80 -10.85 83.07
C LEU A 277 21.93 -9.55 82.28
N ALA A 278 22.69 -9.55 81.18
CA ALA A 278 22.81 -8.42 80.28
C ALA A 278 21.46 -8.03 79.66
N LEU A 279 20.70 -9.01 79.18
CA LEU A 279 19.36 -8.79 78.63
C LEU A 279 18.40 -8.19 79.66
N LYS A 280 18.38 -8.72 80.88
CA LYS A 280 17.56 -8.17 81.98
C LYS A 280 17.91 -6.71 82.27
N ILE A 281 19.21 -6.40 82.34
CA ILE A 281 19.69 -5.02 82.57
C ILE A 281 19.29 -4.10 81.41
N LYS A 282 19.46 -4.53 80.16
CA LYS A 282 19.04 -3.75 78.97
C LYS A 282 17.53 -3.49 78.97
N ASN A 283 16.74 -4.50 79.36
CA ASN A 283 15.28 -4.39 79.48
C ASN A 283 14.83 -3.60 80.73
N LYS A 284 15.76 -3.00 81.49
CA LYS A 284 15.51 -2.23 82.71
C LYS A 284 14.83 -3.05 83.82
N GLU A 285 15.03 -4.36 83.82
CA GLU A 285 14.59 -5.22 84.93
C GLU A 285 15.47 -4.98 86.17
N ILE A 286 14.87 -5.15 87.34
CA ILE A 286 15.58 -5.03 88.62
C ILE A 286 16.42 -6.30 88.81
N VAL A 287 17.75 -6.15 88.82
CA VAL A 287 18.69 -7.25 89.04
C VAL A 287 19.48 -7.06 90.34
N PRO A 288 19.77 -8.14 91.09
CA PRO A 288 20.68 -8.06 92.24
C PRO A 288 22.07 -7.58 91.82
N LYS A 289 22.71 -6.77 92.67
CA LYS A 289 24.10 -6.32 92.46
C LYS A 289 25.09 -7.48 92.48
N LEU A 290 24.82 -8.50 93.30
CA LEU A 290 25.66 -9.69 93.47
C LEU A 290 24.86 -10.93 93.04
N ASN A 291 25.22 -11.53 91.93
CA ASN A 291 24.61 -12.75 91.39
C ASN A 291 25.59 -13.90 91.62
N LYS A 292 25.30 -14.72 92.63
CA LYS A 292 26.18 -15.83 93.02
C LYS A 292 25.86 -17.08 92.23
N LEU A 293 26.87 -17.67 91.60
CA LEU A 293 26.77 -18.99 91.00
C LEU A 293 27.04 -20.07 92.06
N ASN A 294 26.33 -21.19 91.97
CA ASN A 294 26.48 -22.29 92.91
C ASN A 294 27.75 -23.09 92.62
N THR A 295 28.44 -23.49 93.68
CA THR A 295 29.63 -24.34 93.63
C THR A 295 29.38 -25.61 94.43
N THR A 296 29.95 -26.73 93.99
CA THR A 296 29.79 -28.03 94.66
C THR A 296 31.06 -28.86 94.53
N LEU A 297 31.26 -29.80 95.46
CA LEU A 297 32.33 -30.78 95.35
C LEU A 297 31.95 -31.86 94.33
N ILE A 298 32.87 -32.15 93.43
CA ILE A 298 32.86 -33.30 92.55
C ILE A 298 33.91 -34.28 93.06
N ASP A 299 33.51 -35.48 93.43
CA ASP A 299 34.41 -36.56 93.85
C ASP A 299 34.01 -37.88 93.18
N THR A 300 34.72 -38.96 93.50
CA THR A 300 34.47 -40.26 92.88
C THR A 300 33.06 -40.81 93.14
N LEU A 301 32.30 -40.27 94.11
CA LEU A 301 30.94 -40.73 94.42
C LEU A 301 29.89 -40.11 93.51
N ASN A 302 30.13 -38.90 92.98
CA ASN A 302 29.16 -38.18 92.15
C ASN A 302 29.65 -37.88 90.72
N ALA A 303 30.93 -38.13 90.41
CA ALA A 303 31.52 -37.78 89.11
C ALA A 303 30.82 -38.46 87.92
N GLU A 304 30.40 -39.72 88.03
CA GLU A 304 29.69 -40.41 86.93
C GLU A 304 28.34 -39.75 86.60
N ILE A 305 27.56 -39.42 87.64
CA ILE A 305 26.26 -38.77 87.48
C ILE A 305 26.45 -37.36 86.94
N MET A 306 27.44 -36.61 87.45
CA MET A 306 27.78 -35.27 86.95
C MET A 306 28.20 -35.31 85.49
N SER A 307 29.06 -36.25 85.09
CA SER A 307 29.47 -36.45 83.69
C SER A 307 28.26 -36.69 82.80
N SER A 308 27.37 -37.60 83.22
CA SER A 308 26.14 -37.91 82.48
C SER A 308 25.21 -36.70 82.32
N GLN A 309 25.12 -35.83 83.35
CA GLN A 309 24.34 -34.60 83.25
C GLN A 309 24.98 -33.59 82.31
N PHE A 310 26.29 -33.39 82.38
CA PHE A 310 26.99 -32.49 81.46
C PHE A 310 26.93 -32.98 80.01
N ASP A 311 27.09 -34.29 79.77
CA ASP A 311 26.98 -34.88 78.43
C ASP A 311 25.57 -34.65 77.86
N LYS A 312 24.54 -34.80 78.69
CA LYS A 312 23.15 -34.49 78.30
C LYS A 312 22.96 -33.00 77.96
N ILE A 313 23.58 -32.09 78.72
CA ILE A 313 23.54 -30.65 78.44
C ILE A 313 24.25 -30.35 77.11
N SER A 314 25.42 -30.93 76.86
CA SER A 314 26.14 -30.76 75.60
C SER A 314 25.36 -31.29 74.40
N LEU A 315 24.67 -32.43 74.54
CA LEU A 315 23.75 -32.93 73.51
C LEU A 315 22.60 -31.96 73.25
N GLN A 316 21.97 -31.43 74.30
CA GLN A 316 20.90 -30.43 74.16
C GLN A 316 21.38 -29.14 73.48
N GLN A 317 22.60 -28.69 73.78
CA GLN A 317 23.20 -27.53 73.10
C GLN A 317 23.39 -27.79 71.61
N SER A 318 23.92 -28.96 71.24
CA SER A 318 24.07 -29.35 69.84
C SER A 318 22.73 -29.45 69.11
N ASP A 319 21.69 -29.98 69.77
CA ASP A 319 20.33 -30.04 69.22
C ASP A 319 19.76 -28.63 68.96
N ILE A 320 20.01 -27.67 69.86
CA ILE A 320 19.59 -26.27 69.71
C ILE A 320 20.28 -25.63 68.50
N GLU A 321 21.60 -25.80 68.35
CA GLU A 321 22.36 -25.27 67.21
C GLU A 321 21.84 -25.84 65.88
N ASN A 322 21.59 -27.14 65.83
CA ASN A 322 21.00 -27.81 64.67
C ASN A 322 19.59 -27.29 64.35
N GLN A 323 18.76 -27.08 65.38
CA GLN A 323 17.42 -26.50 65.22
C GLN A 323 17.48 -25.08 64.66
N GLN A 324 18.40 -24.23 65.14
CA GLN A 324 18.58 -22.88 64.60
C GLN A 324 19.00 -22.91 63.13
N HIS A 325 19.94 -23.79 62.78
CA HIS A 325 20.34 -23.98 61.39
C HIS A 325 19.15 -24.39 60.52
N PHE A 326 18.35 -25.35 60.97
CA PHE A 326 17.15 -25.79 60.27
C PHE A 326 16.09 -24.68 60.14
N ILE A 327 15.87 -23.89 61.19
CA ILE A 327 14.94 -22.75 61.16
C ILE A 327 15.41 -21.74 60.11
N LYS A 328 16.71 -21.44 60.06
CA LYS A 328 17.27 -20.51 59.06
C LYS A 328 17.04 -21.02 57.63
N GLU A 329 17.33 -22.29 57.36
CA GLU A 329 17.03 -22.90 56.06
C GLU A 329 15.53 -22.85 55.71
N GLN A 330 14.65 -23.10 56.69
CA GLN A 330 13.20 -23.04 56.47
C GLN A 330 12.72 -21.63 56.17
N LEU A 331 13.27 -20.61 56.84
CA LEU A 331 12.95 -19.21 56.55
C LEU A 331 13.39 -18.81 55.14
N GLU A 332 14.57 -19.25 54.69
CA GLU A 332 15.05 -19.03 53.33
C GLU A 332 14.14 -19.73 52.29
N LYS A 333 13.77 -20.99 52.54
CA LYS A 333 12.81 -21.75 51.70
C LYS A 333 11.45 -21.08 51.65
N TYR A 334 10.89 -20.70 52.79
CA TYR A 334 9.60 -20.02 52.89
C TYR A 334 9.61 -18.68 52.14
N SER A 335 10.67 -17.88 52.31
CA SER A 335 10.85 -16.61 51.59
C SER A 335 10.86 -16.82 50.07
N SER A 336 11.62 -17.80 49.59
CA SER A 336 11.70 -18.15 48.18
C SER A 336 10.33 -18.62 47.62
N GLN A 337 9.65 -19.52 48.32
CA GLN A 337 8.32 -20.01 47.94
C GLN A 337 7.27 -18.90 47.93
N SER A 338 7.26 -18.03 48.94
CA SER A 338 6.34 -16.90 49.02
C SER A 338 6.54 -15.93 47.84
N ASN A 339 7.79 -15.64 47.50
CA ASN A 339 8.12 -14.79 46.34
C ASN A 339 7.71 -15.44 45.01
N LEU A 340 7.94 -16.76 44.86
CA LEU A 340 7.50 -17.51 43.68
C LEU A 340 5.97 -17.48 43.54
N LEU A 341 5.25 -17.71 44.65
CA LEU A 341 3.78 -17.69 44.66
C LEU A 341 3.24 -16.31 44.26
N LYS A 342 3.81 -15.23 44.81
CA LYS A 342 3.46 -13.85 44.42
C LYS A 342 3.67 -13.62 42.92
N ALA A 343 4.81 -14.07 42.38
CA ALA A 343 5.10 -13.96 40.95
C ALA A 343 4.09 -14.75 40.08
N LEU A 344 3.74 -15.97 40.48
CA LEU A 344 2.75 -16.80 39.79
C LEU A 344 1.35 -16.18 39.82
N ILE A 345 0.92 -15.62 40.95
CA ILE A 345 -0.37 -14.93 41.07
C ILE A 345 -0.42 -13.72 40.12
N ILE A 346 0.64 -12.90 40.10
CA ILE A 346 0.75 -11.75 39.20
C ILE A 346 0.68 -12.20 37.74
N LEU A 347 1.44 -13.23 37.36
CA LEU A 347 1.46 -13.75 36.00
C LEU A 347 0.09 -14.32 35.58
N SER A 348 -0.57 -15.09 36.46
CA SER A 348 -1.92 -15.63 36.20
C SER A 348 -2.94 -14.52 35.98
N LEU A 349 -2.84 -13.43 36.73
CA LEU A 349 -3.76 -12.30 36.64
C LEU A 349 -3.54 -11.51 35.33
N ILE A 350 -2.28 -11.36 34.90
CA ILE A 350 -1.93 -10.80 33.58
C ILE A 350 -2.51 -11.66 32.45
N ILE A 351 -2.35 -12.99 32.52
CA ILE A 351 -2.90 -13.92 31.53
C ILE A 351 -4.43 -13.82 31.49
N PHE A 352 -5.09 -13.75 32.65
CA PHE A 352 -6.54 -13.58 32.73
C PHE A 352 -7.00 -12.26 32.09
N LEU A 353 -6.33 -11.15 32.36
CA LEU A 353 -6.63 -9.86 31.74
C LEU A 353 -6.47 -9.90 30.21
N PHE A 354 -5.42 -10.55 29.69
CA PHE A 354 -5.23 -10.74 28.25
C PHE A 354 -6.32 -11.64 27.64
N ALA A 355 -6.74 -12.70 28.33
CA ALA A 355 -7.82 -13.57 27.86
C ALA A 355 -9.15 -12.81 27.76
N VAL A 356 -9.51 -12.02 28.79
CA VAL A 356 -10.70 -11.16 28.78
C VAL A 356 -10.62 -10.13 27.67
N HIS A 357 -9.47 -9.48 27.48
CA HIS A 357 -9.26 -8.51 26.41
C HIS A 357 -9.37 -9.14 25.01
N SER A 358 -8.86 -10.36 24.83
CA SER A 358 -8.95 -11.12 23.58
C SER A 358 -10.39 -11.45 23.23
N ILE A 359 -11.18 -11.96 24.19
CA ILE A 359 -12.61 -12.25 24.02
C ILE A 359 -13.38 -10.97 23.67
N TYR A 360 -13.16 -9.89 24.42
CA TYR A 360 -13.79 -8.60 24.17
C TYR A 360 -13.47 -8.06 22.77
N SER A 361 -12.20 -8.10 22.37
CA SER A 361 -11.74 -7.68 21.04
C SER A 361 -12.38 -8.52 19.94
N ARG A 362 -12.49 -9.84 20.13
CA ARG A 362 -13.14 -10.75 19.17
C ARG A 362 -14.62 -10.41 18.97
N ILE A 363 -15.34 -10.08 20.04
CA ILE A 363 -16.74 -9.64 19.98
C ILE A 363 -16.87 -8.31 19.21
N ILE A 364 -16.02 -7.32 19.51
CA ILE A 364 -16.02 -6.04 18.79
C ILE A 364 -15.71 -6.23 17.31
N ILE A 365 -14.66 -6.99 16.98
CA ILE A 365 -14.28 -7.27 15.59
C ILE A 365 -15.43 -7.96 14.86
N SER A 366 -16.09 -8.93 15.49
CA SER A 366 -17.25 -9.59 14.88
C SER A 366 -18.42 -8.62 14.63
N ARG A 367 -18.71 -7.70 15.55
CA ARG A 367 -19.75 -6.67 15.37
C ARG A 367 -19.38 -5.71 14.23
N LYS A 368 -18.15 -5.18 14.22
CA LYS A 368 -17.66 -4.32 13.15
C LYS A 368 -17.63 -5.03 11.80
N LYS A 369 -17.29 -6.32 11.77
CA LYS A 369 -17.32 -7.13 10.54
C LYS A 369 -18.74 -7.21 9.97
N LYS A 370 -19.74 -7.50 10.80
CA LYS A 370 -21.15 -7.50 10.36
C LYS A 370 -21.59 -6.12 9.84
N GLU A 371 -21.23 -5.05 10.54
CA GLU A 371 -21.54 -3.67 10.12
C GLU A 371 -20.87 -3.33 8.78
N LEU A 372 -19.62 -3.76 8.60
CA LEU A 372 -18.86 -3.60 7.36
C LEU A 372 -19.46 -4.43 6.22
N GLU A 373 -19.92 -5.65 6.48
CA GLU A 373 -20.62 -6.50 5.49
C GLU A 373 -21.92 -5.84 5.01
N ILE A 374 -22.73 -5.30 5.95
CA ILE A 374 -23.96 -4.56 5.61
C ILE A 374 -23.63 -3.30 4.79
N THR A 375 -22.60 -2.55 5.20
CA THR A 375 -22.17 -1.33 4.51
C THR A 375 -21.64 -1.64 3.11
N ASN A 376 -20.82 -2.68 2.96
CA ASN A 376 -20.32 -3.14 1.67
C ASN A 376 -21.45 -3.62 0.76
N ALA A 377 -22.42 -4.39 1.28
CA ALA A 377 -23.60 -4.78 0.52
C ALA A 377 -24.40 -3.57 0.03
N LYS A 378 -24.57 -2.56 0.89
CA LYS A 378 -25.21 -1.28 0.52
C LYS A 378 -24.42 -0.52 -0.55
N ILE A 379 -23.10 -0.40 -0.40
CA ILE A 379 -22.23 0.27 -1.37
C ILE A 379 -22.28 -0.46 -2.71
N ILE A 380 -22.22 -1.79 -2.73
CA ILE A 380 -22.32 -2.59 -3.96
C ILE A 380 -23.67 -2.36 -4.62
N SER A 381 -24.77 -2.36 -3.85
CA SER A 381 -26.11 -2.05 -4.38
C SER A 381 -26.17 -0.65 -4.99
N GLN A 382 -25.67 0.37 -4.29
CA GLN A 382 -25.63 1.76 -4.77
C GLN A 382 -24.75 1.89 -6.02
N ARG A 383 -23.59 1.22 -6.05
CA ARG A 383 -22.70 1.22 -7.20
C ARG A 383 -23.39 0.61 -8.42
N ASN A 384 -24.06 -0.53 -8.25
CA ASN A 384 -24.80 -1.20 -9.31
C ASN A 384 -25.97 -0.35 -9.82
N GLU A 385 -26.65 0.39 -8.94
CA GLU A 385 -27.68 1.35 -9.34
C GLU A 385 -27.10 2.52 -10.14
N ILE A 386 -25.99 3.11 -9.67
CA ILE A 386 -25.30 4.18 -10.38
C ILE A 386 -24.83 3.71 -11.75
N GLU A 387 -24.28 2.50 -11.84
CA GLU A 387 -23.82 1.89 -13.09
C GLU A 387 -24.98 1.69 -14.06
N LYS A 388 -26.14 1.18 -13.59
CA LYS A 388 -27.37 1.10 -14.38
C LYS A 388 -27.86 2.47 -14.85
N PHE A 389 -27.88 3.48 -13.98
CA PHE A 389 -28.29 4.83 -14.35
C PHE A 389 -27.34 5.45 -15.38
N ALA A 390 -26.03 5.24 -15.24
CA ALA A 390 -25.04 5.71 -16.19
C ALA A 390 -25.22 5.06 -17.57
N GLU A 391 -25.45 3.74 -17.61
CA GLU A 391 -25.78 3.02 -18.85
C GLU A 391 -27.08 3.52 -19.48
N GLU A 392 -28.12 3.76 -18.67
CA GLU A 392 -29.40 4.23 -19.15
C GLU A 392 -29.33 5.65 -19.69
N ILE A 393 -28.61 6.56 -19.01
CA ILE A 393 -28.34 7.91 -19.52
C ILE A 393 -27.56 7.85 -20.83
N LYS A 394 -26.53 7.00 -20.91
CA LYS A 394 -25.75 6.83 -22.14
C LYS A 394 -26.64 6.33 -23.27
N ARG A 395 -27.48 5.32 -23.02
CA ARG A 395 -28.43 4.77 -23.98
C ARG A 395 -29.46 5.81 -24.42
N ILE A 396 -30.00 6.62 -23.50
CA ILE A 396 -30.92 7.71 -23.83
C ILE A 396 -30.24 8.75 -24.72
N ASN A 397 -28.99 9.12 -24.42
CA ASN A 397 -28.24 10.05 -25.25
C ASN A 397 -27.98 9.49 -26.65
N GLU A 398 -27.57 8.22 -26.77
CA GLU A 398 -27.39 7.54 -28.06
C GLU A 398 -28.69 7.45 -28.87
N VAL A 399 -29.81 7.14 -28.22
CA VAL A 399 -31.14 7.10 -28.86
C VAL A 399 -31.56 8.50 -29.34
N ARG A 400 -31.38 9.53 -28.52
CA ARG A 400 -31.65 10.93 -28.92
C ARG A 400 -30.81 11.34 -30.12
N LEU A 401 -29.57 10.90 -30.17
CA LEU A 401 -28.63 11.16 -31.26
C LEU A 401 -29.04 10.54 -32.59
N ASN A 402 -29.34 9.25 -32.54
CA ASN A 402 -29.81 8.51 -33.70
C ASN A 402 -31.13 9.09 -34.20
N PHE A 403 -32.01 9.55 -33.30
CA PHE A 403 -33.23 10.24 -33.66
C PHE A 403 -32.98 11.54 -34.47
N PHE A 404 -32.07 12.42 -34.03
CA PHE A 404 -31.77 13.65 -34.79
C PHE A 404 -31.06 13.40 -36.12
N THR A 405 -30.21 12.38 -36.16
CA THR A 405 -29.51 11.97 -37.40
C THR A 405 -30.50 11.38 -38.41
N GLY A 406 -31.42 10.53 -37.95
CA GLY A 406 -32.51 9.97 -38.75
C GLY A 406 -33.47 11.06 -39.25
N LEU A 407 -33.88 12.00 -38.39
CA LEU A 407 -34.71 13.14 -38.80
C LEU A 407 -34.05 13.99 -39.90
N SER A 408 -32.72 14.18 -39.86
CA SER A 408 -32.03 14.85 -40.97
C SER A 408 -32.24 14.16 -42.30
N HIS A 409 -32.25 12.83 -42.30
CA HIS A 409 -32.43 12.03 -43.49
C HIS A 409 -33.87 12.17 -44.01
N GLU A 410 -34.83 11.98 -43.11
CA GLU A 410 -36.27 12.08 -43.41
C GLU A 410 -36.66 13.46 -43.95
N PHE A 411 -35.97 14.54 -43.57
CA PHE A 411 -36.21 15.86 -44.16
C PHE A 411 -35.49 16.12 -45.48
N LYS A 412 -34.30 15.54 -45.71
CA LYS A 412 -33.50 15.79 -46.93
C LYS A 412 -34.08 15.11 -48.16
N THR A 413 -34.63 13.91 -48.02
CA THR A 413 -35.24 13.16 -49.14
C THR A 413 -36.43 13.89 -49.78
N PRO A 414 -37.47 14.33 -49.05
CA PRO A 414 -38.58 15.09 -49.64
C PRO A 414 -38.12 16.44 -50.19
N LEU A 415 -37.11 17.08 -49.58
CA LEU A 415 -36.52 18.30 -50.11
C LEU A 415 -35.80 18.08 -51.44
N THR A 416 -35.09 16.95 -51.59
CA THR A 416 -34.46 16.56 -52.86
C THR A 416 -35.53 16.43 -53.95
N LEU A 417 -36.62 15.73 -53.66
CA LEU A 417 -37.75 15.59 -54.59
C LEU A 417 -38.34 16.93 -55.01
N ILE A 418 -38.61 17.83 -54.06
CA ILE A 418 -39.16 19.16 -54.35
C ILE A 418 -38.17 19.96 -55.20
N MET A 419 -36.90 20.03 -54.78
CA MET A 419 -35.88 20.82 -55.46
C MET A 419 -35.61 20.30 -56.87
N SER A 420 -35.31 19.00 -57.04
CA SER A 420 -35.03 18.41 -58.35
C SER A 420 -36.24 18.45 -59.28
N SER A 421 -37.48 18.35 -58.75
CA SER A 421 -38.70 18.54 -59.55
C SER A 421 -38.85 19.98 -60.01
N THR A 422 -38.63 20.95 -59.13
CA THR A 422 -38.67 22.37 -59.51
C THR A 422 -37.55 22.76 -60.46
N GLU A 423 -36.33 22.25 -60.30
CA GLU A 423 -35.22 22.42 -61.25
C GLU A 423 -35.62 21.87 -62.64
N SER A 424 -36.16 20.65 -62.69
CA SER A 424 -36.62 20.06 -63.95
C SER A 424 -37.74 20.87 -64.61
N LEU A 425 -38.59 21.55 -63.84
CA LEU A 425 -39.64 22.43 -64.38
C LEU A 425 -39.07 23.79 -64.83
N ILE A 426 -38.04 24.30 -64.15
CA ILE A 426 -37.33 25.52 -64.54
C ILE A 426 -36.57 25.32 -65.85
N GLU A 427 -35.99 24.13 -66.05
CA GLU A 427 -35.25 23.78 -67.27
C GLU A 427 -36.15 23.48 -68.48
N ASN A 428 -37.46 23.27 -68.27
CA ASN A 428 -38.41 22.94 -69.34
C ASN A 428 -38.79 24.17 -70.17
N ASP A 429 -38.43 24.15 -71.45
CA ASP A 429 -38.63 25.29 -72.37
C ASP A 429 -40.10 25.70 -72.53
N LYS A 430 -41.05 24.76 -72.41
CA LYS A 430 -42.49 25.09 -72.45
C LYS A 430 -42.99 25.86 -71.22
N ILE A 431 -42.30 25.74 -70.09
CA ILE A 431 -42.68 26.38 -68.83
C ILE A 431 -41.96 27.73 -68.69
N LYS A 432 -40.72 27.84 -69.18
CA LYS A 432 -39.93 29.09 -69.19
C LYS A 432 -40.69 30.27 -69.81
N GLU A 433 -41.53 30.01 -70.81
CA GLU A 433 -42.33 31.03 -71.51
C GLU A 433 -43.64 31.41 -70.78
N THR A 434 -43.94 30.82 -69.62
CA THR A 434 -45.20 31.03 -68.88
C THR A 434 -44.96 31.73 -67.53
N LYS A 435 -45.98 32.40 -66.99
CA LYS A 435 -45.94 33.00 -65.64
C LYS A 435 -45.72 31.97 -64.50
N LEU A 436 -45.96 30.68 -64.76
CA LEU A 436 -45.72 29.59 -63.81
C LEU A 436 -44.24 29.49 -63.41
N ILE A 437 -43.30 29.96 -64.25
CA ILE A 437 -41.87 29.92 -63.94
C ILE A 437 -41.53 30.69 -62.66
N GLU A 438 -42.21 31.80 -62.38
CA GLU A 438 -41.99 32.61 -61.18
C GLU A 438 -42.50 31.90 -59.91
N GLU A 439 -43.60 31.15 -60.02
CA GLU A 439 -44.11 30.32 -58.92
C GLU A 439 -43.17 29.13 -58.63
N VAL A 440 -42.66 28.47 -59.68
CA VAL A 440 -41.69 27.37 -59.53
C VAL A 440 -40.38 27.88 -58.92
N LYS A 441 -39.87 29.05 -59.35
CA LYS A 441 -38.71 29.71 -58.72
C LYS A 441 -38.94 30.03 -57.24
N LEU A 442 -40.16 30.43 -56.87
CA LEU A 442 -40.52 30.69 -55.48
C LEU A 442 -40.51 29.41 -54.63
N ILE A 443 -41.04 28.29 -55.16
CA ILE A 443 -41.00 26.98 -54.47
C ILE A 443 -39.54 26.52 -54.30
N TYR A 444 -38.70 26.65 -55.33
CA TYR A 444 -37.29 26.33 -55.27
C TYR A 444 -36.55 27.16 -54.19
N LYS A 445 -36.79 28.48 -54.16
CA LYS A 445 -36.22 29.38 -53.15
C LYS A 445 -36.63 29.01 -51.72
N ASN A 446 -37.90 28.65 -51.50
CA ASN A 446 -38.38 28.25 -50.18
C ASN A 446 -37.85 26.87 -49.75
N SER A 447 -37.67 25.95 -50.69
CA SER A 447 -37.07 24.63 -50.43
C SER A 447 -35.60 24.76 -50.00
N ASN A 448 -34.83 25.61 -50.68
CA ASN A 448 -33.48 25.98 -50.28
C ASN A 448 -33.43 26.64 -48.88
N ARG A 449 -34.41 27.48 -48.56
CA ARG A 449 -34.53 28.07 -47.22
C ARG A 449 -34.77 27.01 -46.14
N LEU A 450 -35.65 26.04 -46.39
CA LEU A 450 -35.93 24.96 -45.46
C LEU A 450 -34.69 24.08 -45.24
N LEU A 451 -33.99 23.73 -46.32
CA LEU A 451 -32.72 23.00 -46.25
C LEU A 451 -31.69 23.71 -45.35
N ARG A 452 -31.56 25.04 -45.49
CA ARG A 452 -30.67 25.83 -44.64
C ARG A 452 -31.05 25.75 -43.16
N LEU A 453 -32.35 25.78 -42.84
CA LEU A 453 -32.84 25.68 -41.46
C LEU A 453 -32.57 24.32 -40.85
N ILE A 454 -32.77 23.24 -41.62
CA ILE A 454 -32.46 21.88 -41.18
C ILE A 454 -30.95 21.74 -40.91
N ASN A 455 -30.10 22.22 -41.82
CA ASN A 455 -28.65 22.19 -41.61
C ASN A 455 -28.22 22.99 -40.36
N GLN A 456 -28.84 24.15 -40.09
CA GLN A 456 -28.59 24.92 -38.86
C GLN A 456 -29.01 24.17 -37.60
N LEU A 457 -30.13 23.45 -37.62
CA LEU A 457 -30.58 22.63 -36.50
C LEU A 457 -29.60 21.48 -36.21
N LEU A 458 -29.03 20.89 -37.25
CA LEU A 458 -28.04 19.81 -37.12
C LEU A 458 -26.68 20.32 -36.63
N ASP A 459 -26.25 21.47 -37.13
CA ASP A 459 -25.05 22.15 -36.62
C ASP A 459 -25.22 22.47 -35.12
N PHE A 460 -26.40 22.92 -34.68
CA PHE A 460 -26.69 23.17 -33.26
C PHE A 460 -26.52 21.91 -32.40
N ARG A 461 -27.04 20.77 -32.85
CA ARG A 461 -26.89 19.49 -32.12
C ARG A 461 -25.44 19.01 -32.06
N LYS A 462 -24.69 19.15 -33.16
CA LYS A 462 -23.28 18.77 -33.19
C LYS A 462 -22.41 19.61 -32.25
N VAL A 463 -22.76 20.88 -32.07
CA VAL A 463 -22.09 21.78 -31.11
C VAL A 463 -22.38 21.38 -29.66
N GLU A 464 -23.64 21.12 -29.28
CA GLU A 464 -23.99 20.70 -27.90
C GLU A 464 -23.23 19.43 -27.44
N GLU A 465 -22.83 18.59 -28.38
CA GLU A 465 -22.15 17.32 -28.11
C GLU A 465 -20.64 17.38 -28.29
N GLN A 466 -20.06 18.56 -28.52
CA GLN A 466 -18.61 18.76 -28.75
C GLN A 466 -18.06 17.92 -29.92
N LYS A 467 -18.89 17.60 -30.91
CA LYS A 467 -18.51 16.76 -32.06
C LYS A 467 -17.90 17.54 -33.23
N PHE A 468 -17.74 18.86 -33.09
CA PHE A 468 -16.99 19.65 -34.06
C PHE A 468 -15.50 19.57 -33.74
N THR A 469 -14.74 19.01 -34.67
CA THR A 469 -13.27 19.08 -34.65
C THR A 469 -12.85 20.33 -35.41
N LEU A 470 -12.16 21.26 -34.76
CA LEU A 470 -11.59 22.42 -35.42
C LEU A 470 -10.53 22.00 -36.45
N ARG A 471 -10.58 22.57 -37.65
CA ARG A 471 -9.56 22.35 -38.70
C ARG A 471 -8.98 23.68 -39.15
N ALA A 472 -8.15 24.26 -38.29
CA ALA A 472 -7.57 25.56 -38.49
C ALA A 472 -6.43 25.50 -39.53
N SER A 473 -6.46 26.46 -40.46
CA SER A 473 -5.45 26.63 -41.49
C SER A 473 -5.03 28.09 -41.57
N LYS A 474 -3.79 28.35 -41.99
CA LYS A 474 -3.23 29.69 -42.06
C LYS A 474 -3.84 30.46 -43.24
N ILE A 475 -4.64 31.49 -42.94
CA ILE A 475 -5.42 32.24 -43.94
C ILE A 475 -5.20 33.75 -43.78
N LYS A 476 -5.05 34.46 -44.89
CA LYS A 476 -5.04 35.93 -44.94
C LYS A 476 -6.45 36.46 -44.66
N ILE A 477 -6.63 37.08 -43.50
CA ILE A 477 -7.96 37.44 -43.00
C ILE A 477 -8.62 38.55 -43.84
N TYR A 478 -7.82 39.44 -44.44
CA TYR A 478 -8.31 40.49 -45.33
C TYR A 478 -8.95 39.89 -46.60
N ASP A 479 -8.23 38.98 -47.26
CA ASP A 479 -8.69 38.32 -48.48
C ASP A 479 -9.96 37.53 -48.21
N PHE A 480 -9.97 36.71 -47.15
CA PHE A 480 -11.15 35.98 -46.72
C PHE A 480 -12.35 36.90 -46.42
N THR A 481 -12.14 37.99 -45.69
CA THR A 481 -13.22 38.94 -45.36
C THR A 481 -13.78 39.59 -46.64
N ASN A 482 -12.91 40.00 -47.56
CA ASN A 482 -13.31 40.61 -48.82
C ASN A 482 -14.06 39.61 -49.73
N ASP A 483 -13.65 38.34 -49.75
CA ASP A 483 -14.35 37.26 -50.46
C ASP A 483 -15.78 37.12 -49.95
N VAL A 484 -15.99 37.01 -48.63
CA VAL A 484 -17.33 36.85 -48.07
C VAL A 484 -18.19 38.10 -48.31
N MET A 485 -17.61 39.29 -48.22
CA MET A 485 -18.30 40.55 -48.52
C MET A 485 -18.77 40.62 -49.98
N SER A 486 -18.05 40.03 -50.93
CA SER A 486 -18.42 40.08 -52.35
C SER A 486 -19.84 39.58 -52.61
N ASN A 487 -20.29 38.57 -51.85
CA ASN A 487 -21.63 37.99 -51.91
C ASN A 487 -22.76 38.98 -51.56
N PHE A 488 -22.45 40.08 -50.87
CA PHE A 488 -23.43 41.08 -50.44
C PHE A 488 -23.35 42.41 -51.22
N LYS A 489 -22.36 42.57 -52.11
CA LYS A 489 -22.18 43.81 -52.88
C LYS A 489 -23.39 44.15 -53.77
N GLY A 490 -24.00 43.16 -54.41
CA GLY A 490 -25.20 43.37 -55.23
C GLY A 490 -26.40 43.87 -54.43
N GLU A 491 -26.59 43.32 -53.23
CA GLU A 491 -27.64 43.77 -52.30
C GLU A 491 -27.37 45.19 -51.77
N ALA A 492 -26.11 45.49 -51.46
CA ALA A 492 -25.68 46.81 -51.01
C ALA A 492 -25.95 47.88 -52.08
N ILE A 493 -25.62 47.62 -53.34
CA ILE A 493 -25.89 48.54 -54.46
C ILE A 493 -27.40 48.73 -54.63
N ARG A 494 -28.18 47.64 -54.66
CA ARG A 494 -29.64 47.69 -54.85
C ARG A 494 -30.34 48.53 -53.77
N ARG A 495 -29.87 48.46 -52.53
CA ARG A 495 -30.46 49.15 -51.37
C ARG A 495 -29.72 50.43 -50.98
N ASN A 496 -28.75 50.83 -51.80
CA ASN A 496 -27.88 51.99 -51.59
C ASN A 496 -27.21 52.01 -50.19
N ILE A 497 -26.79 50.85 -49.68
CA ILE A 497 -26.12 50.74 -48.37
C ILE A 497 -24.62 50.99 -48.56
N ASP A 498 -24.04 51.90 -47.78
CA ASP A 498 -22.60 52.16 -47.73
C ASP A 498 -21.90 50.97 -47.08
N PHE A 499 -21.18 50.17 -47.89
CA PHE A 499 -20.60 48.90 -47.47
C PHE A 499 -19.08 48.89 -47.65
N GLN A 500 -18.34 48.99 -46.54
CA GLN A 500 -16.89 49.24 -46.54
C GLN A 500 -16.10 48.23 -45.69
N LEU A 501 -14.87 47.97 -46.12
CA LEU A 501 -13.87 47.18 -45.40
C LEU A 501 -12.66 48.06 -45.07
N SER A 502 -12.33 48.14 -43.78
CA SER A 502 -11.18 48.89 -43.28
C SER A 502 -10.17 47.93 -42.63
N CYS A 503 -8.94 47.91 -43.12
CA CYS A 503 -7.88 47.05 -42.59
C CYS A 503 -6.52 47.71 -42.77
N LYS A 504 -5.76 47.86 -41.68
CA LYS A 504 -4.40 48.46 -41.71
C LYS A 504 -3.36 47.50 -42.27
N ASN A 505 -3.43 46.22 -41.93
CA ASN A 505 -2.49 45.18 -42.36
C ASN A 505 -3.21 44.14 -43.24
N LYS A 506 -3.10 44.27 -44.57
CA LYS A 506 -3.77 43.35 -45.51
C LYS A 506 -3.13 41.96 -45.57
N ASN A 507 -1.89 41.81 -45.14
CA ASN A 507 -1.16 40.54 -45.14
C ASN A 507 -1.27 39.77 -43.81
N LEU A 508 -2.19 40.17 -42.93
CA LEU A 508 -2.39 39.54 -41.63
C LEU A 508 -2.93 38.12 -41.80
N GLU A 509 -2.18 37.14 -41.26
CA GLU A 509 -2.52 35.73 -41.32
C GLU A 509 -3.00 35.23 -39.96
N LEU A 510 -4.11 34.49 -39.96
CA LEU A 510 -4.70 33.85 -38.77
C LEU A 510 -4.94 32.36 -39.06
N PHE A 511 -4.86 31.54 -38.01
CA PHE A 511 -5.27 30.16 -38.08
C PHE A 511 -6.79 30.08 -37.89
N ILE A 512 -7.53 29.86 -38.96
CA ILE A 512 -8.98 29.71 -38.91
C ILE A 512 -9.45 28.51 -39.71
N ASP A 513 -10.55 27.89 -39.28
CA ASP A 513 -11.34 27.01 -40.12
C ASP A 513 -12.20 27.88 -41.05
N ARG A 514 -11.80 27.94 -42.33
CA ARG A 514 -12.48 28.75 -43.35
C ARG A 514 -13.99 28.48 -43.39
N SER A 515 -14.40 27.22 -43.25
CA SER A 515 -15.80 26.82 -43.42
C SER A 515 -16.68 27.26 -42.26
N LEU A 516 -16.16 27.18 -41.03
CA LEU A 516 -16.87 27.63 -39.84
C LEU A 516 -16.92 29.16 -39.78
N MET A 517 -15.78 29.81 -40.09
CA MET A 517 -15.70 31.27 -40.07
C MET A 517 -16.55 31.90 -41.19
N ASP A 518 -16.70 31.25 -42.34
CA ASP A 518 -17.61 31.69 -43.42
C ASP A 518 -19.07 31.73 -42.93
N LYS A 519 -19.51 30.71 -42.19
CA LYS A 519 -20.84 30.68 -41.57
C LYS A 519 -21.02 31.81 -40.54
N VAL A 520 -19.99 32.10 -39.74
CA VAL A 520 -20.01 33.20 -38.76
C VAL A 520 -20.19 34.52 -39.50
N TYR A 521 -19.32 34.82 -40.46
CA TYR A 521 -19.35 36.05 -41.24
C TYR A 521 -20.67 36.22 -41.99
N PHE A 522 -21.12 35.19 -42.69
CA PHE A 522 -22.38 35.22 -43.43
C PHE A 522 -23.57 35.47 -42.51
N ASN A 523 -23.60 34.87 -41.31
CA ASN A 523 -24.68 35.10 -40.36
C ASN A 523 -24.68 36.54 -39.80
N LEU A 524 -23.52 37.08 -39.46
CA LEU A 524 -23.39 38.46 -38.99
C LEU A 524 -23.75 39.47 -40.09
N LEU A 525 -23.24 39.29 -41.31
CA LEU A 525 -23.55 40.15 -42.45
C LEU A 525 -25.01 40.04 -42.87
N SER A 526 -25.57 38.83 -42.94
CA SER A 526 -26.99 38.63 -43.21
C SER A 526 -27.87 39.35 -42.18
N ASN A 527 -27.48 39.39 -40.91
CA ASN A 527 -28.20 40.14 -39.88
C ASN A 527 -28.03 41.64 -40.08
N ALA A 528 -26.81 42.13 -40.32
CA ALA A 528 -26.52 43.54 -40.59
C ALA A 528 -27.36 44.07 -41.76
N PHE A 529 -27.38 43.38 -42.90
CA PHE A 529 -28.23 43.74 -44.05
C PHE A 529 -29.72 43.62 -43.75
N LYS A 530 -30.15 42.61 -42.98
CA LYS A 530 -31.56 42.42 -42.63
C LYS A 530 -32.11 43.56 -41.77
N PHE A 531 -31.32 44.14 -40.89
CA PHE A 531 -31.75 45.12 -39.89
C PHE A 531 -31.33 46.56 -40.17
N THR A 532 -30.43 46.76 -41.15
CA THR A 532 -30.08 48.10 -41.64
C THR A 532 -31.10 48.57 -42.68
N PRO A 533 -31.67 49.78 -42.55
CA PRO A 533 -32.58 50.36 -43.54
C PRO A 533 -31.84 50.72 -44.83
N ASP A 534 -32.60 50.99 -45.91
CA ASP A 534 -32.03 51.45 -47.17
C ASP A 534 -31.34 52.80 -46.97
N ASN A 535 -30.23 53.05 -47.67
CA ASN A 535 -29.31 54.19 -47.43
C ASN A 535 -28.54 54.15 -46.10
N GLY A 536 -28.56 53.02 -45.39
CA GLY A 536 -27.77 52.81 -44.16
C GLY A 536 -26.29 52.54 -44.42
N LYS A 537 -25.55 52.18 -43.37
CA LYS A 537 -24.11 51.90 -43.41
C LYS A 537 -23.78 50.57 -42.73
N ILE A 538 -22.90 49.80 -43.37
CA ILE A 538 -22.31 48.58 -42.81
C ILE A 538 -20.79 48.66 -43.02
N ASN A 539 -20.04 48.69 -41.93
CA ASN A 539 -18.59 48.75 -41.96
C ASN A 539 -17.98 47.54 -41.25
N ILE A 540 -16.99 46.93 -41.88
CA ILE A 540 -16.18 45.88 -41.28
C ILE A 540 -14.78 46.44 -41.04
N SER A 541 -14.25 46.25 -39.83
CA SER A 541 -12.89 46.68 -39.49
C SER A 541 -12.07 45.53 -38.93
N ILE A 542 -10.83 45.42 -39.40
CA ILE A 542 -9.85 44.44 -38.91
C ILE A 542 -8.70 45.22 -38.27
N ALA A 543 -8.49 45.00 -36.97
CA ALA A 543 -7.48 45.69 -36.18
C ALA A 543 -6.68 44.71 -35.32
N GLU A 544 -5.35 44.82 -35.36
CA GLU A 544 -4.47 44.10 -34.44
C GLU A 544 -4.38 44.84 -33.10
N ASN A 545 -4.44 44.09 -32.00
CA ASN A 545 -4.22 44.60 -30.66
C ASN A 545 -2.79 44.34 -30.18
N GLN A 546 -2.40 45.01 -29.10
CA GLN A 546 -1.07 44.88 -28.48
C GLN A 546 -0.88 43.54 -27.73
N ASP A 547 -1.97 42.85 -27.39
CA ASP A 547 -2.04 41.61 -26.61
C ASP A 547 -2.01 40.33 -27.47
N ASN A 548 -1.41 40.41 -28.66
CA ASN A 548 -1.35 39.31 -29.63
C ASN A 548 -2.72 38.81 -30.14
N THR A 549 -3.78 39.62 -30.04
CA THR A 549 -5.11 39.33 -30.60
C THR A 549 -5.43 40.19 -31.83
N VAL A 550 -6.45 39.78 -32.59
CA VAL A 550 -7.02 40.49 -33.73
C VAL A 550 -8.51 40.64 -33.52
N ASN A 551 -8.97 41.88 -33.61
CA ASN A 551 -10.39 42.23 -33.54
C ASN A 551 -10.95 42.42 -34.94
N ILE A 552 -12.08 41.78 -35.20
CA ILE A 552 -12.85 41.87 -36.43
C ILE A 552 -14.23 42.40 -36.04
N SER A 553 -14.47 43.67 -36.31
CA SER A 553 -15.72 44.34 -35.96
C SER A 553 -16.66 44.42 -37.15
N PHE A 554 -17.91 44.02 -36.96
CA PHE A 554 -19.03 44.14 -37.90
C PHE A 554 -20.01 45.17 -37.33
N LYS A 555 -20.01 46.38 -37.91
CA LYS A 555 -20.83 47.48 -37.43
C LYS A 555 -21.89 47.87 -38.45
N ASP A 556 -23.14 47.85 -38.03
CA ASP A 556 -24.29 48.26 -38.83
C ASP A 556 -24.99 49.49 -38.22
N SER A 557 -25.70 50.25 -39.05
CA SER A 557 -26.50 51.41 -38.64
C SER A 557 -28.00 51.09 -38.52
N GLY A 558 -28.36 49.86 -38.18
CA GLY A 558 -29.72 49.36 -38.10
C GLY A 558 -30.47 49.72 -36.81
N ILE A 559 -31.58 49.03 -36.57
CA ILE A 559 -32.51 49.30 -35.46
C ILE A 559 -31.94 49.03 -34.05
N GLY A 560 -30.76 48.41 -33.96
CA GLY A 560 -30.14 48.02 -32.70
C GLY A 560 -30.88 46.92 -31.93
N ILE A 561 -30.38 46.59 -30.75
CA ILE A 561 -30.90 45.55 -29.85
C ILE A 561 -31.16 46.19 -28.47
N PRO A 562 -32.32 45.97 -27.83
CA PRO A 562 -32.63 46.54 -26.52
C PRO A 562 -31.63 46.11 -25.43
N ASP A 563 -31.23 47.05 -24.57
CA ASP A 563 -30.20 46.81 -23.52
C ASP A 563 -30.51 45.63 -22.60
N LYS A 564 -31.79 45.44 -22.26
CA LYS A 564 -32.26 44.34 -21.39
C LYS A 564 -32.11 42.95 -22.03
N GLU A 565 -31.91 42.89 -23.34
CA GLU A 565 -31.89 41.67 -24.14
C GLU A 565 -30.48 41.31 -24.64
N LEU A 566 -29.51 42.22 -24.53
CA LEU A 566 -28.12 42.03 -25.01
C LEU A 566 -27.46 40.76 -24.46
N SER A 567 -27.69 40.41 -23.20
CA SER A 567 -27.11 39.21 -22.58
C SER A 567 -27.73 37.90 -23.07
N ASN A 568 -28.89 37.96 -23.74
CA ASN A 568 -29.64 36.78 -24.19
C ASN A 568 -29.52 36.53 -25.69
N VAL A 569 -28.98 37.44 -26.48
CA VAL A 569 -28.88 37.34 -27.96
C VAL A 569 -28.11 36.12 -28.48
N PHE A 570 -27.19 35.60 -27.67
CA PHE A 570 -26.42 34.40 -27.98
C PHE A 570 -27.06 33.12 -27.43
N LYS A 571 -28.18 33.19 -26.70
CA LYS A 571 -28.91 31.99 -26.25
C LYS A 571 -29.64 31.35 -27.44
N PRO A 572 -29.74 30.01 -27.48
CA PRO A 572 -30.40 29.34 -28.59
C PRO A 572 -31.90 29.66 -28.60
N PHE A 573 -32.46 29.79 -29.81
CA PHE A 573 -33.87 30.13 -30.08
C PHE A 573 -34.31 31.52 -29.61
N PHE A 574 -33.40 32.34 -29.09
CA PHE A 574 -33.73 33.68 -28.64
C PHE A 574 -33.99 34.62 -29.82
N ARG A 575 -35.01 35.48 -29.68
CA ARG A 575 -35.37 36.53 -30.64
C ARG A 575 -35.61 37.82 -29.86
N ALA A 576 -34.98 38.90 -30.30
CA ALA A 576 -35.19 40.21 -29.69
C ALA A 576 -36.63 40.70 -29.94
N SER A 577 -37.21 41.40 -28.97
CA SER A 577 -38.61 41.87 -29.01
C SER A 577 -38.89 42.84 -30.17
N ASN A 578 -37.87 43.55 -30.65
CA ASN A 578 -37.96 44.46 -31.80
C ASN A 578 -37.77 43.78 -33.17
N ASN A 579 -37.62 42.45 -33.23
CA ASN A 579 -37.41 41.69 -34.46
C ASN A 579 -38.72 41.12 -35.05
N ASN A 580 -39.40 41.94 -35.87
CA ASN A 580 -40.62 41.56 -36.58
C ASN A 580 -40.40 40.61 -37.78
N LYS A 581 -39.16 40.20 -38.07
CA LYS A 581 -38.81 39.38 -39.24
C LYS A 581 -38.50 37.93 -38.84
N ASN A 582 -39.19 36.95 -39.44
CA ASN A 582 -39.00 35.52 -39.16
C ASN A 582 -37.51 35.07 -39.24
N SER A 583 -36.99 34.52 -38.13
CA SER A 583 -35.66 33.91 -38.01
C SER A 583 -35.68 32.78 -36.99
N SER A 584 -34.80 31.79 -37.14
CA SER A 584 -34.71 30.61 -36.27
C SER A 584 -34.18 30.89 -34.86
N GLY A 585 -33.45 31.99 -34.65
CA GLY A 585 -32.82 32.30 -33.35
C GLY A 585 -31.61 31.39 -33.03
N ILE A 586 -31.14 30.59 -33.97
CA ILE A 586 -30.03 29.64 -33.79
C ILE A 586 -28.69 30.23 -34.27
N GLY A 587 -28.72 31.12 -35.28
CA GLY A 587 -27.52 31.59 -35.97
C GLY A 587 -26.49 32.24 -35.06
N LEU A 588 -26.89 33.17 -34.19
CA LEU A 588 -25.95 33.87 -33.29
C LEU A 588 -25.34 32.95 -32.23
N HIS A 589 -26.13 32.02 -31.69
CA HIS A 589 -25.62 30.97 -30.80
C HIS A 589 -24.53 30.15 -31.50
N LEU A 590 -24.80 29.65 -32.71
CA LEU A 590 -23.80 28.94 -33.50
C LEU A 590 -22.56 29.79 -33.81
N SER A 591 -22.75 31.07 -34.14
CA SER A 591 -21.63 31.98 -34.38
C SER A 591 -20.73 32.11 -33.16
N LYS A 592 -21.31 32.20 -31.95
CA LYS A 592 -20.56 32.23 -30.70
C LYS A 592 -19.81 30.93 -30.45
N GLU A 593 -20.46 29.80 -30.62
CA GLU A 593 -19.84 28.49 -30.40
C GLU A 593 -18.72 28.21 -31.41
N PHE A 594 -18.87 28.59 -32.68
CA PHE A 594 -17.79 28.48 -33.67
C PHE A 594 -16.61 29.39 -33.36
N VAL A 595 -16.84 30.62 -32.89
CA VAL A 595 -15.76 31.51 -32.46
C VAL A 595 -15.06 30.98 -31.20
N LEU A 596 -15.81 30.43 -30.25
CA LEU A 596 -15.26 29.77 -29.06
C LEU A 596 -14.42 28.53 -29.42
N LEU A 597 -14.84 27.74 -30.41
CA LEU A 597 -14.04 26.62 -30.94
C LEU A 597 -12.71 27.09 -31.53
N HIS A 598 -12.60 28.33 -32.01
CA HIS A 598 -11.32 28.93 -32.44
C HIS A 598 -10.54 29.57 -31.27
N HIS A 599 -10.92 29.26 -30.03
CA HIS A 599 -10.42 29.90 -28.81
C HIS A 599 -10.56 31.43 -28.80
N GLY A 600 -11.51 31.95 -29.57
CA GLY A 600 -11.83 33.37 -29.65
C GLY A 600 -13.03 33.77 -28.81
N THR A 601 -13.35 35.06 -28.81
CA THR A 601 -14.58 35.60 -28.20
C THR A 601 -15.39 36.38 -29.22
N ILE A 602 -16.71 36.41 -29.04
CA ILE A 602 -17.59 37.31 -29.77
C ILE A 602 -18.38 38.17 -28.78
N ASP A 603 -18.23 39.48 -28.92
CA ASP A 603 -18.86 40.48 -28.08
C ASP A 603 -19.83 41.33 -28.89
N LEU A 604 -20.79 41.92 -28.19
CA LEU A 604 -21.85 42.73 -28.78
C LEU A 604 -21.94 44.10 -28.11
N LYS A 605 -22.10 45.14 -28.92
CA LYS A 605 -22.47 46.48 -28.47
C LYS A 605 -23.62 46.98 -29.33
N SER A 606 -24.68 47.53 -28.72
CA SER A 606 -25.76 48.16 -29.46
C SER A 606 -26.14 49.49 -28.81
N LYS A 607 -26.16 50.58 -29.59
CA LYS A 607 -26.57 51.92 -29.14
C LYS A 607 -27.34 52.66 -30.24
N GLN A 608 -26.70 52.85 -31.39
CA GLN A 608 -27.30 53.41 -32.62
C GLN A 608 -26.86 52.51 -33.79
N GLY A 609 -27.54 51.37 -33.93
CA GLY A 609 -27.06 50.23 -34.70
C GLY A 609 -26.39 49.16 -33.82
N THR A 610 -25.81 48.15 -34.46
CA THR A 610 -25.24 46.99 -33.77
C THR A 610 -23.80 46.77 -34.19
N GLU A 611 -22.93 46.50 -33.23
CA GLU A 611 -21.53 46.18 -33.45
C GLU A 611 -21.22 44.81 -32.82
N PHE A 612 -20.89 43.84 -33.66
CA PHE A 612 -20.36 42.54 -33.23
C PHE A 612 -18.84 42.55 -33.39
N VAL A 613 -18.11 42.20 -32.34
CA VAL A 613 -16.64 42.16 -32.35
C VAL A 613 -16.19 40.73 -32.11
N ILE A 614 -15.52 40.14 -33.09
CA ILE A 614 -14.86 38.84 -32.96
C ILE A 614 -13.39 39.09 -32.59
N THR A 615 -12.92 38.43 -31.54
CA THR A 615 -11.52 38.49 -31.08
C THR A 615 -10.87 37.12 -31.30
N LEU A 616 -9.79 37.07 -32.07
CA LEU A 616 -9.01 35.85 -32.35
C LEU A 616 -7.55 36.03 -31.95
N MET A 617 -6.88 34.96 -31.50
CA MET A 617 -5.45 34.98 -31.16
C MET A 617 -4.57 34.83 -32.40
N LYS A 618 -3.42 35.51 -32.44
CA LYS A 618 -2.41 35.34 -33.49
C LYS A 618 -1.52 34.13 -33.21
N GLY A 619 -0.98 33.52 -34.26
CA GLY A 619 -0.16 32.31 -34.16
C GLY A 619 -1.00 31.05 -33.94
N ASN A 620 -0.36 29.96 -33.52
CA ASN A 620 -0.98 28.65 -33.33
C ASN A 620 -0.78 28.07 -31.91
N ASP A 621 -0.15 28.78 -30.98
CA ASP A 621 0.15 28.30 -29.63
C ASP A 621 -1.08 27.94 -28.78
N HIS A 622 -2.24 28.49 -29.14
CA HIS A 622 -3.52 28.24 -28.46
C HIS A 622 -4.28 27.04 -29.03
N LEU A 623 -3.77 26.43 -30.12
CA LEU A 623 -4.39 25.32 -30.83
C LEU A 623 -3.64 24.02 -30.52
N ASP A 624 -4.37 22.93 -30.39
CA ASP A 624 -3.76 21.61 -30.29
C ASP A 624 -3.20 21.17 -31.64
N ALA A 625 -2.13 20.36 -31.63
CA ALA A 625 -1.50 19.86 -32.85
C ALA A 625 -2.47 19.09 -33.77
N SER A 626 -3.52 18.48 -33.21
CA SER A 626 -4.59 17.80 -33.96
C SER A 626 -5.56 18.73 -34.68
N GLU A 627 -5.59 20.01 -34.33
CA GLU A 627 -6.53 21.00 -34.87
C GLU A 627 -5.94 21.77 -36.06
N ILE A 628 -4.62 21.69 -36.26
CA ILE A 628 -3.90 22.40 -37.31
C ILE A 628 -3.78 21.51 -38.56
N VAL A 629 -4.12 22.06 -39.73
CA VAL A 629 -3.98 21.37 -41.03
C VAL A 629 -2.98 22.10 -41.91
N GLU A 630 -1.90 21.41 -42.32
CA GLU A 630 -0.74 22.02 -43.00
C GLU A 630 -0.92 22.30 -44.51
N ASN A 631 -2.01 21.87 -45.16
CA ASN A 631 -2.20 22.13 -46.58
C ASN A 631 -3.68 22.28 -46.97
N VAL A 632 -4.03 23.46 -47.49
CA VAL A 632 -5.18 23.63 -48.37
C VAL A 632 -4.62 24.16 -49.69
N GLU A 633 -4.38 23.27 -50.65
CA GLU A 633 -4.26 23.70 -52.05
C GLU A 633 -5.47 24.57 -52.38
N ASN A 634 -5.22 25.74 -52.97
CA ASN A 634 -6.24 26.62 -53.54
C ASN A 634 -6.98 25.89 -54.68
N LYS A 635 -7.89 24.98 -54.34
CA LYS A 635 -9.00 24.63 -55.21
C LYS A 635 -10.11 25.61 -54.90
N ASN A 636 -10.44 26.43 -55.90
CA ASN A 636 -11.64 27.24 -55.94
C ASN A 636 -12.87 26.38 -55.55
N ILE A 637 -13.30 26.48 -54.29
CA ILE A 637 -14.62 26.01 -53.82
C ILE A 637 -15.66 27.14 -54.00
N ALA A 638 -15.25 28.28 -54.55
CA ALA A 638 -16.15 29.35 -54.98
C ALA A 638 -16.73 29.04 -56.37
N GLN A 639 -17.67 28.11 -56.42
CA GLN A 639 -18.76 28.03 -57.41
C GLN A 639 -19.62 26.83 -57.07
N ASN A 640 -20.56 26.99 -56.14
CA ASN A 640 -21.81 26.22 -56.09
C ASN A 640 -22.84 26.80 -55.10
N ILE A 641 -22.80 28.12 -54.86
CA ILE A 641 -23.91 28.83 -54.23
C ILE A 641 -24.08 30.16 -54.96
N ILE A 642 -24.98 30.15 -55.96
CA ILE A 642 -25.67 31.29 -56.57
C ILE A 642 -24.81 32.23 -57.43
N THR A 643 -24.77 31.98 -58.76
CA THR A 643 -24.94 33.03 -59.78
C THR A 643 -25.55 32.43 -61.04
N ASP A 644 -26.76 32.88 -61.38
CA ASP A 644 -27.29 32.87 -62.74
C ASP A 644 -26.42 33.80 -63.59
N SER A 645 -25.74 33.27 -64.60
CA SER A 645 -25.34 34.02 -65.78
C SER A 645 -25.23 33.05 -66.95
N LEU A 646 -26.30 33.05 -67.76
CA LEU A 646 -26.36 32.50 -69.10
C LEU A 646 -25.28 33.15 -69.96
N GLU A 647 -24.29 32.38 -70.38
CA GLU A 647 -23.54 32.57 -71.63
C GLU A 647 -22.74 31.29 -71.90
N LEU A 648 -23.30 30.43 -72.76
CA LEU A 648 -22.59 29.32 -73.39
C LEU A 648 -22.58 29.59 -74.89
N GLU A 649 -21.46 30.08 -75.41
CA GLU A 649 -21.11 29.96 -76.82
C GLU A 649 -20.11 28.83 -77.03
N SER A 650 -20.45 27.96 -77.99
CA SER A 650 -19.59 27.13 -78.88
C SER A 650 -18.52 26.25 -78.23
N ASP A 651 -18.30 24.99 -78.57
CA ASP A 651 -18.65 24.14 -79.71
C ASP A 651 -18.57 22.71 -79.17
N PHE A 652 -19.32 21.75 -79.71
CA PHE A 652 -18.81 20.43 -80.15
C PHE A 652 -19.95 19.53 -80.63
N LYS A 653 -20.07 19.50 -81.96
CA LYS A 653 -20.55 18.44 -82.86
C LYS A 653 -21.58 17.43 -82.33
N ASP A 654 -22.78 17.55 -82.91
CA ASP A 654 -23.69 16.45 -83.20
C ASP A 654 -22.95 15.20 -83.67
N PHE A 655 -23.19 14.09 -83.00
CA PHE A 655 -23.15 12.77 -83.62
C PHE A 655 -24.48 12.08 -83.36
N ASN A 656 -25.36 12.20 -84.34
CA ASN A 656 -26.48 11.29 -84.52
C ASN A 656 -26.01 10.02 -85.25
N LEU A 657 -26.73 8.94 -84.94
CA LEU A 657 -26.82 7.62 -85.59
C LEU A 657 -25.91 6.52 -85.04
N VAL A 658 -26.50 5.63 -84.21
CA VAL A 658 -26.73 4.22 -84.60
C VAL A 658 -28.08 3.74 -84.04
N THR A 659 -28.83 3.10 -84.91
CA THR A 659 -30.14 2.42 -84.79
C THR A 659 -30.14 1.20 -83.84
N ASP A 660 -31.27 0.97 -83.15
CA ASP A 660 -31.72 -0.29 -82.54
C ASP A 660 -30.66 -1.13 -81.78
N SER A 661 -30.05 -0.54 -80.74
CA SER A 661 -29.21 -1.28 -79.78
C SER A 661 -29.78 -1.21 -78.37
N GLU A 662 -29.61 -2.31 -77.62
CA GLU A 662 -30.12 -2.53 -76.26
C GLU A 662 -29.80 -1.33 -75.34
N LYS A 663 -30.82 -0.72 -74.72
CA LYS A 663 -30.64 0.37 -73.74
C LYS A 663 -29.70 -0.08 -72.61
N HIS A 664 -28.76 0.77 -72.21
CA HIS A 664 -27.92 0.50 -71.03
C HIS A 664 -28.79 0.30 -69.78
N SER A 665 -28.42 -0.69 -68.98
CA SER A 665 -29.11 -1.11 -67.78
C SER A 665 -28.61 -0.38 -66.53
N VAL A 666 -29.53 0.19 -65.76
CA VAL A 666 -29.27 0.90 -64.51
C VAL A 666 -29.96 0.16 -63.38
N LEU A 667 -29.21 -0.22 -62.33
CA LEU A 667 -29.80 -0.72 -61.09
C LEU A 667 -29.85 0.42 -60.06
N LEU A 668 -31.06 0.85 -59.72
CA LEU A 668 -31.34 1.84 -58.69
C LEU A 668 -31.66 1.13 -57.36
N ILE A 669 -30.82 1.35 -56.35
CA ILE A 669 -30.96 0.81 -55.00
C ILE A 669 -31.35 1.96 -54.08
N GLU A 670 -32.63 2.03 -53.73
CA GLU A 670 -33.23 3.12 -52.94
C GLU A 670 -34.51 2.59 -52.29
N ASP A 671 -34.68 2.85 -50.99
CA ASP A 671 -35.84 2.40 -50.20
C ASP A 671 -37.01 3.39 -50.26
N ASN A 672 -36.76 4.65 -50.63
CA ASN A 672 -37.80 5.65 -50.81
C ASN A 672 -38.52 5.51 -52.16
N ASN A 673 -39.76 5.00 -52.13
CA ASN A 673 -40.59 4.76 -53.31
C ASN A 673 -40.85 6.01 -54.17
N ASP A 674 -40.98 7.20 -53.57
CA ASP A 674 -41.22 8.44 -54.31
C ASP A 674 -39.98 8.87 -55.12
N LEU A 675 -38.79 8.72 -54.52
CA LEU A 675 -37.51 8.97 -55.19
C LEU A 675 -37.22 7.94 -56.28
N VAL A 676 -37.54 6.66 -56.03
CA VAL A 676 -37.48 5.60 -57.04
C VAL A 676 -38.37 5.96 -58.23
N PHE A 677 -39.64 6.31 -57.99
CA PHE A 677 -40.59 6.67 -59.04
C PHE A 677 -40.11 7.89 -59.83
N PHE A 678 -39.65 8.95 -59.14
CA PHE A 678 -39.12 10.15 -59.77
C PHE A 678 -37.92 9.85 -60.67
N LEU A 679 -36.91 9.13 -60.18
CA LEU A 679 -35.71 8.80 -60.96
C LEU A 679 -36.03 7.87 -62.12
N GLN A 680 -36.89 6.87 -61.91
CA GLN A 680 -37.34 5.97 -62.96
C GLN A 680 -38.08 6.75 -64.06
N ALA A 681 -38.97 7.67 -63.70
CA ALA A 681 -39.68 8.51 -64.67
C ALA A 681 -38.73 9.41 -65.48
N LYS A 682 -37.65 9.91 -64.87
CA LYS A 682 -36.69 10.83 -65.52
C LYS A 682 -35.59 10.13 -66.33
N LEU A 683 -35.28 8.87 -66.02
CA LEU A 683 -34.18 8.11 -66.63
C LEU A 683 -34.65 6.99 -67.59
N SER A 684 -35.89 6.49 -67.46
CA SER A 684 -36.42 5.37 -68.29
C SER A 684 -36.46 5.63 -69.80
N ASN A 685 -36.53 6.89 -70.21
CA ASN A 685 -36.45 7.25 -71.63
C ASN A 685 -35.11 6.84 -72.26
N GLU A 686 -34.02 6.99 -71.51
CA GLU A 686 -32.64 6.77 -71.98
C GLU A 686 -32.08 5.40 -71.53
N TYR A 687 -32.53 4.87 -70.40
CA TYR A 687 -31.96 3.68 -69.74
C TYR A 687 -33.00 2.61 -69.43
N MET A 688 -32.58 1.34 -69.36
CA MET A 688 -33.39 0.24 -68.83
C MET A 688 -33.24 0.19 -67.31
N MET A 689 -34.31 0.50 -66.57
CA MET A 689 -34.28 0.65 -65.12
C MET A 689 -34.64 -0.64 -64.39
N TYR A 690 -33.79 -1.05 -63.46
CA TYR A 690 -34.05 -2.07 -62.44
C TYR A 690 -34.03 -1.43 -61.06
N THR A 691 -34.88 -1.89 -60.14
CA THR A 691 -35.00 -1.30 -58.81
C THR A 691 -34.80 -2.33 -57.72
N SER A 692 -34.25 -1.90 -56.58
CA SER A 692 -34.06 -2.69 -55.36
C SER A 692 -34.21 -1.78 -54.15
N ASP A 693 -34.76 -2.32 -53.06
CA ASP A 693 -34.84 -1.64 -51.76
C ASP A 693 -33.57 -1.85 -50.91
N GLY A 694 -32.57 -2.55 -51.44
CA GLY A 694 -31.33 -2.90 -50.73
C GLY A 694 -31.26 -4.36 -50.28
N SER A 695 -32.41 -4.98 -49.95
CA SER A 695 -32.44 -6.33 -49.38
C SER A 695 -31.93 -7.37 -50.38
N ASP A 696 -32.36 -7.26 -51.63
CA ASP A 696 -32.01 -8.12 -52.76
C ASP A 696 -30.97 -7.51 -53.72
N ALA A 697 -30.40 -6.36 -53.37
CA ALA A 697 -29.51 -5.58 -54.24
C ALA A 697 -28.30 -6.36 -54.75
N ILE A 698 -27.65 -7.13 -53.87
CA ILE A 698 -26.48 -7.94 -54.25
C ILE A 698 -26.90 -9.07 -55.19
N GLU A 699 -27.99 -9.77 -54.87
CA GLU A 699 -28.50 -10.87 -55.69
C GLU A 699 -28.90 -10.37 -57.08
N LYS A 700 -29.66 -9.27 -57.15
CA LYS A 700 -30.05 -8.61 -58.41
C LYS A 700 -28.85 -8.13 -59.22
N ALA A 701 -27.84 -7.52 -58.58
CA ALA A 701 -26.64 -7.08 -59.28
C ALA A 701 -25.84 -8.25 -59.85
N LEU A 702 -25.76 -9.37 -59.11
CA LEU A 702 -25.11 -10.60 -59.57
C LEU A 702 -25.90 -11.29 -60.69
N GLU A 703 -27.23 -11.27 -60.63
CA GLU A 703 -28.09 -11.88 -61.63
C GLU A 703 -28.11 -11.05 -62.91
N ILE A 704 -28.43 -9.76 -62.82
CA ILE A 704 -28.67 -8.88 -63.97
C ILE A 704 -27.35 -8.42 -64.61
N VAL A 705 -26.31 -8.18 -63.79
CA VAL A 705 -25.03 -7.56 -64.20
C VAL A 705 -25.28 -6.23 -64.93
N PRO A 706 -25.84 -5.22 -64.22
CA PRO A 706 -26.21 -3.94 -64.83
C PRO A 706 -24.98 -3.16 -65.34
N ASP A 707 -25.19 -2.24 -66.27
CA ASP A 707 -24.13 -1.38 -66.82
C ASP A 707 -23.71 -0.27 -65.84
N ILE A 708 -24.58 0.13 -64.92
CA ILE A 708 -24.29 1.06 -63.82
C ILE A 708 -25.22 0.84 -62.62
N ILE A 709 -24.73 1.12 -61.42
CA ILE A 709 -25.51 1.06 -60.18
C ILE A 709 -25.60 2.45 -59.56
N ILE A 710 -26.80 2.84 -59.13
CA ILE A 710 -27.05 4.04 -58.31
C ILE A 710 -27.55 3.53 -56.96
N CYS A 711 -26.89 3.88 -55.86
CA CYS A 711 -27.18 3.31 -54.54
C CYS A 711 -27.27 4.39 -53.46
N ASP A 712 -28.32 4.36 -52.64
CA ASP A 712 -28.33 5.08 -51.37
C ASP A 712 -27.42 4.38 -50.34
N ILE A 713 -26.88 5.14 -49.39
CA ILE A 713 -26.13 4.62 -48.25
C ILE A 713 -27.07 4.09 -47.17
N ASN A 714 -28.11 4.86 -46.84
CA ASN A 714 -28.96 4.58 -45.70
C ASN A 714 -30.18 3.77 -46.15
N LEU A 715 -30.01 2.46 -46.29
CA LEU A 715 -31.11 1.54 -46.56
C LEU A 715 -31.52 0.87 -45.24
N VAL A 716 -32.77 0.41 -45.16
CA VAL A 716 -33.38 -0.15 -43.93
C VAL A 716 -32.53 -1.25 -43.28
N ASP A 717 -32.03 -2.20 -44.05
CA ASP A 717 -31.39 -3.42 -43.52
C ASP A 717 -29.89 -3.56 -43.85
N LYS A 718 -29.34 -2.72 -44.74
CA LYS A 718 -27.96 -2.85 -45.24
C LYS A 718 -27.33 -1.49 -45.51
N ASP A 719 -26.05 -1.35 -45.19
CA ASP A 719 -25.28 -0.15 -45.54
C ASP A 719 -24.87 -0.21 -47.02
N GLY A 720 -25.21 0.83 -47.80
CA GLY A 720 -24.82 0.95 -49.20
C GLY A 720 -23.30 0.89 -49.43
N TYR A 721 -22.48 1.23 -48.43
CA TYR A 721 -21.02 1.01 -48.47
C TYR A 721 -20.66 -0.48 -48.44
N GLU A 722 -21.35 -1.27 -47.64
CA GLU A 722 -21.12 -2.72 -47.57
C GLU A 722 -21.56 -3.41 -48.84
N ILE A 723 -22.73 -3.03 -49.38
CA ILE A 723 -23.21 -3.51 -50.69
C ILE A 723 -22.17 -3.19 -51.77
N SER A 724 -21.72 -1.94 -51.84
CA SER A 724 -20.72 -1.51 -52.82
C SER A 724 -19.40 -2.27 -52.68
N LYS A 725 -18.91 -2.46 -51.46
CA LYS A 725 -17.68 -3.21 -51.18
C LYS A 725 -17.78 -4.68 -51.56
N VAL A 726 -18.94 -5.32 -51.34
CA VAL A 726 -19.19 -6.70 -51.76
C VAL A 726 -19.20 -6.78 -53.29
N LEU A 727 -19.92 -5.87 -53.96
CA LEU A 727 -20.02 -5.86 -55.42
C LEU A 727 -18.68 -5.54 -56.11
N LYS A 728 -17.87 -4.64 -55.54
CA LYS A 728 -16.52 -4.30 -56.03
C LYS A 728 -15.49 -5.40 -55.77
N LYS A 729 -15.76 -6.34 -54.86
CA LYS A 729 -14.91 -7.52 -54.61
C LYS A 729 -15.31 -8.74 -55.42
N ASP A 730 -16.57 -8.86 -55.81
CA ASP A 730 -17.05 -9.98 -56.59
C ASP A 730 -16.62 -9.84 -58.05
N LEU A 731 -16.01 -10.89 -58.57
CA LEU A 731 -15.51 -10.96 -59.94
C LEU A 731 -16.60 -10.59 -60.96
N ARG A 732 -17.86 -10.96 -60.74
CA ARG A 732 -18.96 -10.75 -61.68
C ARG A 732 -19.36 -9.28 -61.80
N THR A 733 -19.21 -8.51 -60.72
CA THR A 733 -19.74 -7.13 -60.62
C THR A 733 -18.68 -6.06 -60.39
N SER A 734 -17.41 -6.44 -60.15
CA SER A 734 -16.29 -5.52 -59.84
C SER A 734 -16.16 -4.34 -60.80
N HIS A 735 -16.51 -4.61 -62.04
CA HIS A 735 -16.31 -3.76 -63.18
C HIS A 735 -17.44 -2.71 -63.32
N ILE A 736 -18.59 -2.93 -62.69
CA ILE A 736 -19.76 -2.08 -62.82
C ILE A 736 -19.50 -0.75 -62.08
N PRO A 737 -19.68 0.41 -62.73
CA PRO A 737 -19.58 1.70 -62.06
C PRO A 737 -20.69 1.88 -61.02
N ILE A 738 -20.35 2.42 -59.85
CA ILE A 738 -21.29 2.68 -58.76
C ILE A 738 -21.31 4.18 -58.43
N ILE A 739 -22.50 4.79 -58.47
CA ILE A 739 -22.78 6.14 -57.98
C ILE A 739 -23.48 6.03 -56.63
N ILE A 740 -22.92 6.65 -55.60
CA ILE A 740 -23.57 6.74 -54.29
C ILE A 740 -24.33 8.06 -54.15
N LEU A 741 -25.59 7.95 -53.74
CA LEU A 741 -26.41 9.08 -53.27
C LEU A 741 -26.36 9.12 -51.74
N THR A 742 -26.10 10.29 -51.15
CA THR A 742 -25.93 10.39 -49.69
C THR A 742 -26.46 11.67 -49.07
N ALA A 743 -27.13 11.58 -47.92
CA ALA A 743 -27.47 12.75 -47.12
C ALA A 743 -26.28 13.29 -46.29
N GLN A 744 -25.19 12.53 -46.16
CA GLN A 744 -24.01 12.87 -45.35
C GLN A 744 -22.97 13.62 -46.18
N SER A 745 -22.58 14.81 -45.74
CA SER A 745 -21.60 15.68 -46.42
C SER A 745 -20.23 15.75 -45.74
N ASN A 746 -19.98 14.95 -44.70
CA ASN A 746 -18.71 14.97 -43.97
C ASN A 746 -17.61 14.23 -44.76
N LYS A 747 -16.40 14.81 -44.78
CA LYS A 747 -15.23 14.28 -45.49
C LYS A 747 -14.89 12.84 -45.10
N GLU A 748 -15.17 12.43 -43.87
CA GLU A 748 -14.84 11.09 -43.36
C GLU A 748 -15.74 10.00 -43.97
N SER A 749 -17.05 10.24 -44.11
CA SER A 749 -17.94 9.32 -44.82
C SER A 749 -17.61 9.29 -46.31
N MET A 750 -17.30 10.43 -46.92
CA MET A 750 -16.84 10.49 -48.32
C MET A 750 -15.53 9.69 -48.53
N LEU A 751 -14.61 9.73 -47.56
CA LEU A 751 -13.34 9.00 -47.60
C LEU A 751 -13.53 7.49 -47.40
N LYS A 752 -14.35 7.06 -46.43
CA LYS A 752 -14.78 5.66 -46.27
C LYS A 752 -15.42 5.13 -47.55
N GLY A 753 -16.19 6.01 -48.20
CA GLY A 753 -16.80 5.75 -49.45
C GLY A 753 -15.82 5.50 -50.61
N LEU A 754 -14.91 6.42 -50.86
CA LEU A 754 -13.88 6.24 -51.89
C LEU A 754 -13.02 4.99 -51.62
N GLN A 755 -12.76 4.65 -50.36
CA GLN A 755 -12.08 3.41 -49.96
C GLN A 755 -12.88 2.13 -50.28
N SER A 756 -14.21 2.22 -50.42
CA SER A 756 -15.07 1.09 -50.79
C SER A 756 -15.03 0.76 -52.29
N GLY A 757 -14.38 1.60 -53.10
CA GLY A 757 -14.13 1.36 -54.52
C GLY A 757 -15.21 1.86 -55.47
N VAL A 758 -16.13 2.71 -55.01
CA VAL A 758 -17.14 3.33 -55.89
C VAL A 758 -16.54 4.44 -56.75
N ASP A 759 -17.22 4.75 -57.84
CA ASP A 759 -16.72 5.62 -58.90
C ASP A 759 -17.12 7.08 -58.69
N GLN A 760 -18.28 7.35 -58.08
CA GLN A 760 -18.74 8.72 -57.84
C GLN A 760 -19.68 8.87 -56.62
N TYR A 761 -19.66 10.06 -56.01
CA TYR A 761 -20.51 10.47 -54.89
C TYR A 761 -21.33 11.71 -55.25
N LEU A 762 -22.61 11.70 -54.89
CA LEU A 762 -23.52 12.85 -54.99
C LEU A 762 -24.30 13.04 -53.68
N THR A 763 -24.27 14.26 -53.14
CA THR A 763 -24.97 14.58 -51.89
C THR A 763 -26.43 14.97 -52.15
N LYS A 764 -27.37 14.42 -51.38
CA LYS A 764 -28.78 14.83 -51.32
C LYS A 764 -28.92 16.14 -50.52
N PRO A 765 -29.61 17.18 -51.03
CA PRO A 765 -30.27 17.23 -52.34
C PRO A 765 -29.27 17.40 -53.50
N PHE A 766 -29.44 16.59 -54.56
CA PHE A 766 -28.59 16.59 -55.75
C PHE A 766 -29.33 17.22 -56.94
N SER A 767 -28.55 17.76 -57.88
CA SER A 767 -29.10 18.23 -59.15
C SER A 767 -29.26 17.07 -60.14
N LEU A 768 -30.42 17.00 -60.78
CA LEU A 768 -30.75 15.94 -61.74
C LEU A 768 -29.84 15.98 -62.98
N SER A 769 -29.48 17.17 -63.46
CA SER A 769 -28.58 17.36 -64.59
C SER A 769 -27.18 16.81 -64.29
N ILE A 770 -26.66 17.07 -63.08
CA ILE A 770 -25.39 16.53 -62.60
C ILE A 770 -25.45 14.99 -62.54
N LEU A 771 -26.53 14.40 -62.03
CA LEU A 771 -26.70 12.95 -61.98
C LEU A 771 -26.70 12.33 -63.39
N LYS A 772 -27.45 12.89 -64.34
CA LYS A 772 -27.48 12.42 -65.74
C LYS A 772 -26.10 12.47 -66.40
N GLN A 773 -25.39 13.59 -66.23
CA GLN A 773 -24.05 13.74 -66.79
C GLN A 773 -23.05 12.76 -66.18
N SER A 774 -23.21 12.48 -64.88
CA SER A 774 -22.38 11.51 -64.15
C SER A 774 -22.56 10.09 -64.70
N ILE A 775 -23.82 9.66 -64.92
CA ILE A 775 -24.15 8.37 -65.53
C ILE A 775 -23.53 8.27 -66.93
N SER A 776 -23.77 9.28 -67.78
CA SER A 776 -23.26 9.32 -69.15
C SER A 776 -21.72 9.26 -69.20
N SER A 777 -21.05 10.03 -68.34
CA SER A 777 -19.59 10.05 -68.25
C SER A 777 -19.00 8.69 -67.83
N LEU A 778 -19.59 8.04 -66.82
CA LEU A 778 -19.14 6.74 -66.35
C LEU A 778 -19.35 5.64 -67.40
N LEU A 779 -20.50 5.62 -68.07
CA LEU A 779 -20.78 4.70 -69.17
C LEU A 779 -19.85 4.94 -70.36
N PHE A 780 -19.58 6.20 -70.72
CA PHE A 780 -18.63 6.54 -71.79
C PHE A 780 -17.21 6.07 -71.47
N ASN A 781 -16.74 6.30 -70.23
CA ASN A 781 -15.44 5.79 -69.77
C ASN A 781 -15.39 4.26 -69.82
N ARG A 782 -16.52 3.61 -69.55
CA ARG A 782 -16.67 2.16 -69.62
C ARG A 782 -16.53 1.63 -71.04
N GLU A 783 -17.21 2.24 -72.00
CA GLU A 783 -17.11 1.88 -73.41
C GLU A 783 -15.71 2.14 -73.98
N LYS A 784 -15.05 3.21 -73.53
CA LYS A 784 -13.64 3.48 -73.89
C LYS A 784 -12.70 2.38 -73.38
N LEU A 785 -12.90 1.91 -72.14
CA LEU A 785 -12.14 0.79 -71.58
C LEU A 785 -12.43 -0.51 -72.34
N ARG A 786 -13.70 -0.78 -72.66
CA ARG A 786 -14.11 -1.92 -73.48
C ARG A 786 -13.42 -1.89 -74.84
N TYR A 787 -13.47 -0.78 -75.57
CA TYR A 787 -12.79 -0.59 -76.85
C TYR A 787 -11.27 -0.83 -76.75
N TYR A 788 -10.63 -0.33 -75.69
CA TYR A 788 -9.21 -0.57 -75.43
C TYR A 788 -8.91 -2.07 -75.26
N TYR A 789 -9.69 -2.79 -74.44
CA TYR A 789 -9.49 -4.22 -74.23
C TYR A 789 -9.81 -5.04 -75.48
N THR A 790 -10.85 -4.70 -76.24
CA THR A 790 -11.22 -5.37 -77.50
C THR A 790 -10.12 -5.25 -78.56
N ASN A 791 -9.43 -4.10 -78.62
CA ASN A 791 -8.39 -3.86 -79.63
C ASN A 791 -6.98 -4.30 -79.20
N ASN A 792 -6.75 -4.49 -77.89
CA ASN A 792 -5.46 -4.90 -77.34
C ASN A 792 -5.48 -6.28 -76.67
N ILE A 793 -6.48 -7.14 -77.02
CA ILE A 793 -6.71 -8.47 -76.43
C ILE A 793 -5.42 -9.30 -76.27
N TYR A 794 -4.46 -9.15 -77.19
CA TYR A 794 -3.24 -9.96 -77.30
C TYR A 794 -1.95 -9.25 -76.87
N ARG A 795 -2.03 -7.95 -76.53
CA ARG A 795 -0.89 -7.11 -76.10
C ARG A 795 -1.17 -6.41 -74.78
N VAL A 796 -1.87 -7.09 -73.87
CA VAL A 796 -1.96 -6.62 -72.49
C VAL A 796 -0.65 -6.99 -71.80
N GLU A 797 0.35 -6.11 -71.87
CA GLU A 797 1.59 -6.28 -71.11
C GLU A 797 1.29 -6.27 -69.59
N PRO A 798 2.00 -7.08 -68.77
CA PRO A 798 1.80 -7.10 -67.33
C PRO A 798 2.09 -5.75 -66.63
N GLU A 799 2.84 -4.85 -67.28
CA GLU A 799 3.36 -3.61 -66.68
C GLU A 799 2.74 -2.31 -67.22
N SER A 800 1.45 -2.35 -67.57
CA SER A 800 0.67 -1.11 -67.71
C SER A 800 0.19 -0.64 -66.34
N ARG A 801 0.32 0.66 -66.03
CA ARG A 801 0.01 1.34 -64.75
C ARG A 801 -1.44 1.19 -64.22
N PHE A 802 -2.28 0.35 -64.81
CA PHE A 802 -3.67 0.12 -64.42
C PHE A 802 -3.85 -1.27 -63.79
N GLY A 803 -3.47 -1.41 -62.52
CA GLY A 803 -3.69 -2.62 -61.72
C GLY A 803 -5.15 -2.85 -61.34
N ASN A 804 -6.03 -3.07 -62.31
CA ASN A 804 -7.46 -3.31 -62.07
C ASN A 804 -7.78 -4.83 -62.07
N GLN A 805 -8.78 -5.23 -61.26
CA GLN A 805 -9.24 -6.63 -61.17
C GLN A 805 -9.65 -7.21 -62.53
N GLU A 806 -10.08 -6.36 -63.46
CA GLU A 806 -10.43 -6.70 -64.83
C GLU A 806 -9.22 -7.18 -65.64
N GLN A 807 -8.07 -6.52 -65.51
CA GLN A 807 -6.83 -6.92 -66.20
C GLN A 807 -6.29 -8.25 -65.65
N LEU A 808 -6.36 -8.44 -64.34
CA LEU A 808 -6.04 -9.73 -63.70
C LEU A 808 -6.98 -10.83 -64.21
N PHE A 809 -8.28 -10.55 -64.34
CA PHE A 809 -9.25 -11.49 -64.87
C PHE A 809 -8.95 -11.86 -66.33
N ILE A 810 -8.75 -10.86 -67.21
CA ILE A 810 -8.42 -11.09 -68.62
C ILE A 810 -7.13 -11.90 -68.74
N THR A 811 -6.11 -11.56 -67.95
CA THR A 811 -4.81 -12.26 -67.96
C THR A 811 -4.95 -13.71 -67.49
N LYS A 812 -5.66 -13.94 -66.38
CA LYS A 812 -5.92 -15.28 -65.85
C LYS A 812 -6.74 -16.13 -66.83
N MET A 813 -7.80 -15.55 -67.41
CA MET A 813 -8.62 -16.21 -68.43
C MET A 813 -7.78 -16.55 -69.67
N ASN A 814 -7.03 -15.60 -70.21
CA ASN A 814 -6.16 -15.81 -71.37
C ASN A 814 -5.09 -16.88 -71.10
N ASN A 815 -4.51 -16.91 -69.89
CA ASN A 815 -3.54 -17.94 -69.51
C ASN A 815 -4.18 -19.33 -69.42
N ILE A 816 -5.36 -19.45 -68.79
CA ILE A 816 -6.08 -20.73 -68.73
C ILE A 816 -6.42 -21.22 -70.14
N ILE A 817 -6.91 -20.34 -71.01
CA ILE A 817 -7.20 -20.66 -72.41
C ILE A 817 -5.91 -21.13 -73.11
N LYS A 818 -4.81 -20.37 -73.00
CA LYS A 818 -3.53 -20.71 -73.65
C LYS A 818 -2.94 -22.05 -73.16
N MET A 819 -3.00 -22.35 -71.86
CA MET A 819 -2.45 -23.60 -71.30
C MET A 819 -3.26 -24.83 -71.69
N ASN A 820 -4.54 -24.68 -72.03
CA ASN A 820 -5.44 -25.79 -72.35
C ASN A 820 -5.88 -25.77 -73.83
N ILE A 821 -5.21 -24.97 -74.67
CA ILE A 821 -5.64 -24.74 -76.05
C ILE A 821 -5.45 -25.96 -76.96
N GLU A 822 -4.52 -26.84 -76.58
CA GLU A 822 -4.19 -28.08 -77.28
C GLU A 822 -5.06 -29.27 -76.81
N ASP A 823 -5.93 -29.07 -75.82
CA ASP A 823 -6.88 -30.08 -75.36
C ASP A 823 -8.19 -29.98 -76.17
N PRO A 824 -8.53 -30.99 -77.00
CA PRO A 824 -9.75 -30.99 -77.80
C PRO A 824 -11.04 -31.05 -76.96
N LYS A 825 -10.96 -31.46 -75.69
CA LYS A 825 -12.12 -31.56 -74.78
C LYS A 825 -12.39 -30.28 -74.00
N PHE A 826 -11.49 -29.29 -74.07
CA PHE A 826 -11.63 -28.05 -73.32
C PHE A 826 -12.83 -27.21 -73.80
N SER A 827 -13.82 -27.06 -72.93
CA SER A 827 -15.09 -26.37 -73.18
C SER A 827 -15.20 -25.04 -72.42
N VAL A 828 -16.27 -24.29 -72.69
CA VAL A 828 -16.55 -23.06 -71.93
C VAL A 828 -16.93 -23.39 -70.49
N GLU A 829 -17.54 -24.55 -70.27
CA GLU A 829 -17.86 -25.12 -68.96
C GLU A 829 -16.58 -25.34 -68.14
N ASP A 830 -15.55 -25.95 -68.74
CA ASP A 830 -14.25 -26.15 -68.06
C ASP A 830 -13.56 -24.82 -67.72
N LEU A 831 -13.68 -23.82 -68.59
CA LEU A 831 -13.16 -22.49 -68.34
C LEU A 831 -13.91 -21.80 -67.20
N ALA A 832 -15.24 -21.95 -67.16
CA ALA A 832 -16.10 -21.41 -66.11
C ALA A 832 -15.79 -22.04 -64.75
N ASP A 833 -15.62 -23.36 -64.70
CA ASP A 833 -15.23 -24.10 -63.49
C ASP A 833 -13.85 -23.68 -62.98
N LYS A 834 -12.85 -23.57 -63.88
CA LYS A 834 -11.48 -23.11 -63.52
C LYS A 834 -11.44 -21.65 -63.08
N LEU A 835 -12.41 -20.84 -63.48
CA LEU A 835 -12.59 -19.45 -63.03
C LEU A 835 -13.56 -19.33 -61.83
N SER A 836 -14.14 -20.44 -61.38
CA SER A 836 -15.12 -20.52 -60.29
C SER A 836 -16.35 -19.62 -60.50
N VAL A 837 -16.84 -19.55 -61.74
CA VAL A 837 -18.06 -18.82 -62.12
C VAL A 837 -18.98 -19.74 -62.92
N SER A 838 -20.29 -19.48 -62.90
CA SER A 838 -21.21 -20.23 -63.76
C SER A 838 -20.99 -19.87 -65.23
N ARG A 839 -21.33 -20.80 -66.14
CA ARG A 839 -21.24 -20.58 -67.59
C ARG A 839 -21.92 -19.26 -68.00
N VAL A 840 -23.17 -19.05 -67.61
CA VAL A 840 -23.94 -17.84 -67.99
C VAL A 840 -23.25 -16.56 -67.50
N GLN A 841 -22.70 -16.59 -66.28
CA GLN A 841 -21.99 -15.45 -65.70
C GLN A 841 -20.67 -15.15 -66.42
N LEU A 842 -19.95 -16.18 -66.87
CA LEU A 842 -18.76 -16.01 -67.70
C LEU A 842 -19.10 -15.33 -69.03
N TYR A 843 -20.17 -15.77 -69.72
CA TYR A 843 -20.63 -15.13 -70.96
C TYR A 843 -20.97 -13.65 -70.74
N ARG A 844 -21.75 -13.33 -69.70
CA ARG A 844 -22.13 -11.95 -69.36
C ARG A 844 -20.90 -11.09 -69.05
N LYS A 845 -20.00 -11.58 -68.19
CA LYS A 845 -18.79 -10.85 -67.81
C LYS A 845 -17.86 -10.58 -68.99
N VAL A 846 -17.66 -11.57 -69.87
CA VAL A 846 -16.78 -11.43 -71.03
C VAL A 846 -17.39 -10.49 -72.07
N LYS A 847 -18.71 -10.59 -72.31
CA LYS A 847 -19.44 -9.63 -73.16
C LYS A 847 -19.34 -8.20 -72.60
N ALA A 848 -19.47 -8.03 -71.28
CA ALA A 848 -19.41 -6.71 -70.63
C ALA A 848 -18.00 -6.07 -70.65
N ILE A 849 -16.93 -6.88 -70.61
CA ILE A 849 -15.55 -6.37 -70.55
C ILE A 849 -14.88 -6.28 -71.92
N ILE A 850 -15.06 -7.29 -72.79
CA ILE A 850 -14.33 -7.45 -74.07
C ILE A 850 -15.28 -7.25 -75.27
N GLY A 851 -16.60 -7.19 -75.04
CA GLY A 851 -17.58 -6.93 -76.09
C GLY A 851 -17.85 -8.06 -77.08
N ILE A 852 -17.13 -9.18 -76.98
CA ILE A 852 -17.34 -10.39 -77.78
C ILE A 852 -17.79 -11.56 -76.91
N ASN A 853 -18.32 -12.59 -77.53
CA ASN A 853 -18.69 -13.83 -76.84
C ASN A 853 -17.42 -14.60 -76.41
N ILE A 854 -17.45 -15.26 -75.25
CA ILE A 854 -16.34 -16.11 -74.77
C ILE A 854 -16.00 -17.25 -75.73
N SER A 855 -16.98 -17.81 -76.44
CA SER A 855 -16.71 -18.84 -77.46
C SER A 855 -15.91 -18.28 -78.63
N ASP A 856 -16.25 -17.06 -79.07
CA ASP A 856 -15.52 -16.38 -80.14
C ASP A 856 -14.12 -16.00 -79.67
N HIS A 857 -13.96 -15.60 -78.41
CA HIS A 857 -12.67 -15.32 -77.80
C HIS A 857 -11.76 -16.55 -77.79
N ILE A 858 -12.25 -17.71 -77.33
CA ILE A 858 -11.47 -18.98 -77.35
C ILE A 858 -11.07 -19.34 -78.78
N ASN A 859 -12.00 -19.26 -79.73
CA ASN A 859 -11.72 -19.52 -81.15
C ASN A 859 -10.64 -18.57 -81.68
N ASN A 860 -10.71 -17.29 -81.31
CA ASN A 860 -9.74 -16.30 -81.73
C ASN A 860 -8.34 -16.60 -81.17
N VAL A 861 -8.22 -17.03 -79.90
CA VAL A 861 -6.93 -17.46 -79.34
C VAL A 861 -6.40 -18.73 -80.05
N LYS A 862 -7.28 -19.68 -80.38
CA LYS A 862 -6.90 -20.90 -81.14
C LYS A 862 -6.35 -20.57 -82.52
N LEU A 863 -7.00 -19.66 -83.23
CA LEU A 863 -6.55 -19.20 -84.55
C LEU A 863 -5.20 -18.50 -84.50
N GLU A 864 -4.90 -17.74 -83.45
CA GLU A 864 -3.56 -17.15 -83.26
C GLU A 864 -2.49 -18.18 -82.96
N LYS A 865 -2.78 -19.15 -82.10
CA LYS A 865 -1.83 -20.25 -81.87
C LYS A 865 -1.58 -21.05 -83.15
N ALA A 866 -2.60 -21.22 -83.98
CA ALA A 866 -2.44 -21.82 -85.29
C ALA A 866 -1.51 -21.00 -86.19
N ALA A 867 -1.61 -19.66 -86.18
CA ALA A 867 -0.72 -18.78 -86.92
C ALA A 867 0.75 -18.91 -86.44
N GLU A 868 1.00 -19.07 -85.13
CA GLU A 868 2.34 -19.38 -84.60
C GLU A 868 2.86 -20.75 -85.05
N LEU A 869 2.04 -21.80 -84.96
CA LEU A 869 2.44 -23.14 -85.35
C LEU A 869 2.72 -23.25 -86.86
N LEU A 870 1.96 -22.53 -87.69
CA LEU A 870 2.20 -22.41 -89.13
C LEU A 870 3.57 -21.79 -89.44
N LYS A 871 4.05 -20.83 -88.62
CA LYS A 871 5.41 -20.25 -88.73
C LYS A 871 6.51 -21.24 -88.36
N SER A 872 6.27 -22.11 -87.38
CA SER A 872 7.28 -23.06 -86.90
C SER A 872 7.58 -24.21 -87.87
N ASN A 873 6.72 -24.40 -88.88
CA ASN A 873 6.83 -25.36 -89.98
C ASN A 873 6.94 -26.86 -89.59
N LYS A 874 6.58 -27.23 -88.35
CA LYS A 874 6.71 -28.60 -87.82
C LYS A 874 5.49 -29.51 -88.03
N MET A 875 4.33 -28.96 -88.38
CA MET A 875 3.07 -29.71 -88.56
C MET A 875 2.35 -29.31 -89.86
N ASN A 876 1.55 -30.22 -90.40
CA ASN A 876 0.69 -29.93 -91.55
C ASN A 876 -0.61 -29.21 -91.14
N ILE A 877 -1.32 -28.59 -92.09
CA ILE A 877 -2.49 -27.73 -91.80
C ILE A 877 -3.63 -28.52 -91.12
N SER A 878 -3.80 -29.80 -91.48
CA SER A 878 -4.83 -30.66 -90.87
C SER A 878 -4.46 -31.09 -89.46
N GLU A 879 -3.19 -31.40 -89.21
CA GLU A 879 -2.64 -31.69 -87.89
C GLU A 879 -2.79 -30.49 -86.94
N ILE A 880 -2.49 -29.26 -87.42
CA ILE A 880 -2.66 -28.03 -86.64
C ILE A 880 -4.14 -27.79 -86.30
N ALA A 881 -5.05 -28.06 -87.24
CA ALA A 881 -6.48 -27.92 -86.99
C ALA A 881 -6.98 -28.89 -85.91
N TYR A 882 -6.59 -30.16 -85.98
CA TYR A 882 -6.99 -31.16 -84.99
C TYR A 882 -6.29 -30.97 -83.65
N SER A 883 -5.01 -30.58 -83.62
CA SER A 883 -4.24 -30.37 -82.39
C SER A 883 -4.76 -29.19 -81.56
N LEU A 884 -5.41 -28.22 -82.20
CA LEU A 884 -6.06 -27.08 -81.54
C LEU A 884 -7.55 -27.32 -81.29
N GLY A 885 -8.04 -28.54 -81.50
CA GLY A 885 -9.40 -28.97 -81.20
C GLY A 885 -10.47 -28.37 -82.10
N PHE A 886 -10.18 -28.12 -83.39
CA PHE A 886 -11.22 -27.79 -84.37
C PHE A 886 -11.91 -29.09 -84.85
N SER A 887 -13.24 -29.03 -85.05
CA SER A 887 -14.05 -30.18 -85.47
C SER A 887 -13.75 -30.68 -86.88
N SER A 888 -13.25 -29.80 -87.78
CA SER A 888 -12.74 -30.18 -89.09
C SER A 888 -11.69 -29.18 -89.62
N PRO A 889 -10.73 -29.63 -90.46
CA PRO A 889 -9.78 -28.75 -91.13
C PRO A 889 -10.42 -27.70 -92.06
N ASN A 890 -11.60 -28.00 -92.62
CA ASN A 890 -12.37 -27.06 -93.44
C ASN A 890 -12.90 -25.89 -92.59
N TYR A 891 -13.52 -26.21 -91.44
CA TYR A 891 -14.00 -25.19 -90.50
C TYR A 891 -12.86 -24.30 -89.99
N PHE A 892 -11.72 -24.91 -89.64
CA PHE A 892 -10.51 -24.17 -89.28
C PHE A 892 -10.06 -23.21 -90.39
N SER A 893 -10.03 -23.66 -91.64
CA SER A 893 -9.59 -22.84 -92.78
C SER A 893 -10.50 -21.64 -93.03
N THR A 894 -11.82 -21.82 -92.91
CA THR A 894 -12.80 -20.73 -93.02
C THR A 894 -12.65 -19.74 -91.86
N ALA A 895 -12.56 -20.23 -90.62
CA ALA A 895 -12.40 -19.39 -89.44
C ALA A 895 -11.08 -18.60 -89.47
N PHE A 896 -9.97 -19.23 -89.90
CA PHE A 896 -8.67 -18.59 -90.07
C PHE A 896 -8.70 -17.50 -91.14
N LYS A 897 -9.32 -17.78 -92.29
CA LYS A 897 -9.50 -16.79 -93.37
C LYS A 897 -10.36 -15.60 -92.92
N ASN A 898 -11.43 -15.86 -92.16
CA ASN A 898 -12.28 -14.79 -91.63
C ASN A 898 -11.52 -13.88 -90.64
N LYS A 899 -10.59 -14.42 -89.85
CA LYS A 899 -9.80 -13.65 -88.89
C LYS A 899 -8.59 -12.92 -89.51
N PHE A 900 -7.83 -13.60 -90.38
CA PHE A 900 -6.55 -13.07 -90.92
C PHE A 900 -6.66 -12.57 -92.36
N GLY A 901 -7.82 -12.66 -93.01
CA GLY A 901 -8.07 -12.22 -94.38
C GLY A 901 -7.57 -13.19 -95.47
N ILE A 902 -6.64 -14.09 -95.13
CA ILE A 902 -6.02 -15.06 -96.05
C ILE A 902 -6.15 -16.50 -95.52
N SER A 903 -6.13 -17.49 -96.42
CA SER A 903 -6.24 -18.90 -96.01
C SER A 903 -5.00 -19.39 -95.26
N PRO A 904 -5.09 -20.43 -94.40
CA PRO A 904 -3.92 -20.99 -93.71
C PRO A 904 -2.79 -21.43 -94.67
N LYS A 905 -3.15 -21.91 -95.86
CA LYS A 905 -2.20 -22.33 -96.89
C LYS A 905 -1.44 -21.13 -97.47
N GLU A 906 -2.16 -20.06 -97.79
CA GLU A 906 -1.57 -18.79 -98.25
C GLU A 906 -0.70 -18.16 -97.16
N PHE A 907 -1.18 -18.15 -95.91
CA PHE A 907 -0.44 -17.65 -94.75
C PHE A 907 0.89 -18.39 -94.56
N LYS A 908 0.88 -19.72 -94.70
CA LYS A 908 2.08 -20.57 -94.62
C LYS A 908 3.05 -20.34 -95.79
N SER A 909 2.56 -19.99 -96.97
CA SER A 909 3.40 -19.67 -98.14
C SER A 909 3.88 -18.21 -98.19
N SER A 910 3.22 -17.30 -97.46
CA SER A 910 3.59 -15.88 -97.37
C SER A 910 4.63 -15.58 -96.27
N LEU A 911 5.06 -16.60 -95.54
CA LEU A 911 6.12 -16.61 -94.53
C LEU A 911 7.38 -17.21 -95.12
#